data_AF-A0A1G4G3T7-F1
#
_entry.id   AF-A0A1G4G3T7-F1
#
_cell.length_a   1.000
_cell.length_b   1.000
_cell.length_c   1.000
_cell.angle_alpha   90.00
_cell.angle_beta   90.00
_cell.angle_gamma   90.00
#
_symmetry.space_group_name_H-M   'P 1'
#
loop_
_entity.id
_entity.type
_entity.pdbx_description
1 polymer ?
#
loop_
_entity_poly.entity_id
_entity_poly.type
_entity_poly.pdbx_seq_one_letter_code
_entity_poly.pdbx_strand_id
1 'polypeptide(L)'
;MRNPIYHVKHLAIAILMGLNITATAQQINHPSLLFTADRIMSAKQRIESEPPFAQAWEQIKKGAETELGSDNLHSMERLAFVYTMTNDSRYARKIKKLLFSIANGEPWTDHEQFTRIPSWRSELNMAHAAYQIAMGYDAIYNYLTPKERQEITDGIYRLIIEPLLGDWVTGTTRIHSLNSMGHNWWAVCACNGGLLALAMSNESEEARKGAEAVLEALPEWFEFAGSELQIRPSNFDRKAGGLYESVTYAEFGISNALLFRLAWMNVHPDSELEEIPQINKLANFFCHVAYPGNNDLRSVNFGDHGIYDTGKRTLLLAYAMGYESAEILWYLNQMSPRQHAAAYGLNTPIGFLYAIDASEYTSPIPNLPKSQLWADFGWATMRNSWEKDATLLAVKSGFSWNHAHADANSFIIFHNGVDILKDAGTCNYGKPEYRDYFFQSDAHNVVKFNGQGQPHEQQDFASTLPGYLCTMLDGDNIKYILANGTGPTSDLFSRNYRHFLWIDNIIYIIDDIKSHQAGHFEWLWHPGGNVKMKEMEMTITNGNSSVVVRPLYPRTLSPVDSERESLYWEKIVAPKDHLEGTEEYYSFHLPSKVNKVMSMSAIILKESAGQGELPVIERRQGENWMGVRVTSQNKITDIYLNQLADGRRMDQPSIIHPDGWTTDAYLLAISYTPGSDPTQSKEIFICHGSMLHRDNTFYLSSLSKLNVISRQLDNVLDLQVSGQPRINFGIRSSNTTPVKVNNRDFTPTITDGLIKIKYKED
;
A
#
# COMPACT_ATOMS: atom_id res chain seq x y z
N MET A 1 -52.25 42.21 -8.37
CA MET A 1 -52.64 43.62 -8.64
C MET A 1 -51.38 44.48 -8.65
N ARG A 2 -51.12 45.10 -9.81
CA ARG A 2 -50.40 46.36 -10.11
C ARG A 2 -49.04 46.70 -9.44
N ASN A 3 -48.03 46.72 -10.33
CA ASN A 3 -46.84 47.60 -10.38
C ASN A 3 -47.23 49.10 -10.43
N PRO A 4 -46.30 50.07 -10.13
CA PRO A 4 -45.39 50.64 -11.16
C PRO A 4 -43.98 51.05 -10.63
N ILE A 5 -42.86 50.80 -11.34
CA ILE A 5 -42.19 51.56 -12.43
C ILE A 5 -41.83 53.02 -12.10
N TYR A 6 -40.52 53.37 -12.12
CA TYR A 6 -39.96 54.46 -12.96
C TYR A 6 -38.45 54.25 -13.27
N HIS A 7 -38.10 54.50 -14.54
CA HIS A 7 -36.82 54.43 -15.25
C HIS A 7 -35.89 55.65 -15.04
N VAL A 8 -34.58 55.51 -15.34
CA VAL A 8 -33.78 56.28 -16.34
C VAL A 8 -32.44 55.52 -16.61
N LYS A 9 -32.26 54.79 -17.72
CA LYS A 9 -31.51 55.10 -18.97
C LYS A 9 -30.12 55.75 -18.82
N HIS A 10 -29.04 55.01 -19.12
CA HIS A 10 -27.98 55.47 -20.03
C HIS A 10 -27.41 54.31 -20.87
N LEU A 11 -27.40 54.56 -22.17
CA LEU A 11 -26.90 53.72 -23.26
C LEU A 11 -25.48 54.17 -23.55
N ALA A 12 -24.49 53.29 -23.40
CA ALA A 12 -23.16 53.49 -23.96
C ALA A 12 -22.88 52.33 -24.91
N ILE A 13 -22.82 52.67 -26.19
CA ILE A 13 -22.44 51.81 -27.31
C ILE A 13 -20.95 51.50 -27.15
N ALA A 14 -20.61 50.24 -26.87
CA ALA A 14 -19.24 49.74 -26.99
C ALA A 14 -19.11 49.04 -28.34
N ILE A 15 -18.35 49.66 -29.23
CA ILE A 15 -17.90 49.12 -30.51
C ILE A 15 -16.99 47.93 -30.19
N LEU A 16 -17.47 46.70 -30.42
CA LEU A 16 -16.62 45.50 -30.47
C LEU A 16 -15.80 45.57 -31.76
N MET A 17 -14.60 46.16 -31.68
CA MET A 17 -13.55 45.86 -32.63
C MET A 17 -13.04 44.46 -32.31
N GLY A 18 -13.35 43.51 -33.20
CA GLY A 18 -12.76 42.19 -33.21
C GLY A 18 -11.26 42.30 -33.45
N LEU A 19 -10.49 42.27 -32.36
CA LEU A 19 -9.10 41.84 -32.39
C LEU A 19 -9.13 40.31 -32.39
N ASN A 20 -9.13 39.73 -33.60
CA ASN A 20 -8.66 38.37 -33.80
C ASN A 20 -7.16 38.36 -33.47
N ILE A 21 -6.83 38.29 -32.17
CA ILE A 21 -5.54 37.79 -31.74
C ILE A 21 -5.64 36.29 -31.98
N THR A 22 -5.19 35.85 -33.16
CA THR A 22 -4.76 34.46 -33.31
C THR A 22 -3.62 34.28 -32.31
N ALA A 23 -3.94 33.77 -31.12
CA ALA A 23 -2.95 33.25 -30.22
C ALA A 23 -2.28 32.09 -30.96
N THR A 24 -1.19 32.38 -31.66
CA THR A 24 -0.28 31.33 -32.09
C THR A 24 0.18 30.66 -30.81
N ALA A 25 -0.20 29.40 -30.61
CA ALA A 25 0.26 28.60 -29.50
C ALA A 25 1.79 28.74 -29.39
N GLN A 26 2.28 29.00 -28.19
CA GLN A 26 3.71 29.21 -27.97
C GLN A 26 4.44 27.91 -28.34
N GLN A 27 5.35 27.99 -29.32
CA GLN A 27 6.18 26.84 -29.68
C GLN A 27 7.02 26.43 -28.48
N ILE A 28 7.11 25.12 -28.27
CA ILE A 28 7.93 24.55 -27.21
C ILE A 28 9.38 24.42 -27.69
N ASN A 29 10.33 24.56 -26.77
CA ASN A 29 11.73 24.33 -27.08
C ASN A 29 12.04 22.84 -27.18
N HIS A 30 13.11 22.46 -27.88
CA HIS A 30 13.59 21.08 -27.91
C HIS A 30 15.12 21.02 -27.84
N PRO A 31 15.72 20.06 -27.12
CA PRO A 31 15.06 19.16 -26.17
C PRO A 31 14.60 19.91 -24.92
N SER A 32 13.42 19.57 -24.41
CA SER A 32 12.89 20.19 -23.18
C SER A 32 12.04 19.27 -22.31
N LEU A 33 11.75 18.03 -22.72
CA LEU A 33 10.91 17.14 -21.93
C LEU A 33 11.59 16.74 -20.63
N LEU A 34 12.60 15.88 -20.69
CA LEU A 34 13.31 15.39 -19.49
C LEU A 34 14.83 15.63 -19.58
N PHE A 35 15.36 15.90 -20.77
CA PHE A 35 16.77 16.20 -21.02
C PHE A 35 16.98 17.71 -21.18
N THR A 36 16.51 18.49 -20.20
CA THR A 36 16.59 19.95 -20.23
C THR A 36 18.05 20.43 -20.24
N ALA A 37 18.28 21.63 -20.79
CA ALA A 37 19.62 22.22 -20.86
C ALA A 37 20.29 22.28 -19.47
N ASP A 38 19.55 22.66 -18.43
CA ASP A 38 20.07 22.74 -17.06
C ASP A 38 20.46 21.36 -16.50
N ARG A 39 19.64 20.33 -16.76
CA ARG A 39 19.95 18.96 -16.33
C ARG A 39 21.17 18.42 -17.06
N ILE A 40 21.31 18.68 -18.35
CA ILE A 40 22.49 18.29 -19.15
C ILE A 40 23.75 19.03 -18.67
N MET A 41 23.65 20.33 -18.36
CA MET A 41 24.76 21.11 -17.83
C MET A 41 25.19 20.61 -16.45
N SER A 42 24.24 20.37 -15.54
CA SER A 42 24.51 19.78 -14.24
C SER A 42 25.15 18.40 -14.36
N ALA A 43 24.61 17.53 -15.22
CA ALA A 43 25.18 16.22 -15.52
C ALA A 43 26.65 16.28 -15.96
N LYS A 44 27.02 17.24 -16.83
CA LYS A 44 28.42 17.44 -17.26
C LYS A 44 29.33 17.86 -16.10
N GLN A 45 28.86 18.78 -15.26
CA GLN A 45 29.61 19.20 -14.06
C GLN A 45 29.85 18.02 -13.11
N ARG A 46 28.81 17.21 -12.86
CA ARG A 46 28.91 16.03 -11.99
C ARG A 46 29.86 14.97 -12.53
N ILE A 47 29.95 14.78 -13.85
CA ILE A 47 30.94 13.88 -14.46
C ILE A 47 32.37 14.35 -14.12
N GLU A 48 32.62 15.65 -14.08
CA GLU A 48 33.94 16.22 -13.77
C GLU A 48 34.28 16.14 -12.29
N SER A 49 33.28 16.28 -11.39
CA SER A 49 33.49 16.38 -9.94
C SER A 49 33.23 15.09 -9.16
N GLU A 50 32.40 14.18 -9.65
CA GLU A 50 31.92 12.99 -8.91
C GLU A 50 32.32 11.68 -9.63
N PRO A 51 33.25 10.88 -9.07
CA PRO A 51 33.70 9.62 -9.69
C PRO A 51 32.58 8.61 -10.04
N PRO A 52 31.51 8.43 -9.22
CA PRO A 52 30.39 7.56 -9.60
C PRO A 52 29.68 7.99 -10.88
N PHE A 53 29.55 9.30 -11.12
CA PHE A 53 28.93 9.85 -12.33
C PHE A 53 29.83 9.64 -13.56
N ALA A 54 31.14 9.84 -13.42
CA ALA A 54 32.09 9.55 -14.50
C ALA A 54 32.02 8.07 -14.93
N GLN A 55 31.98 7.14 -13.96
CA GLN A 55 31.88 5.71 -14.24
C GLN A 55 30.54 5.32 -14.88
N ALA A 56 29.43 5.84 -14.35
CA ALA A 56 28.11 5.57 -14.89
C ALA A 56 27.94 6.14 -16.31
N TRP A 57 28.50 7.32 -16.59
CA TRP A 57 28.52 7.92 -17.90
C TRP A 57 29.24 7.03 -18.94
N GLU A 58 30.41 6.48 -18.60
CA GLU A 58 31.12 5.58 -19.51
C GLU A 58 30.31 4.29 -19.80
N GLN A 59 29.57 3.77 -18.81
CA GLN A 59 28.67 2.63 -19.03
C GLN A 59 27.52 2.99 -19.98
N ILE A 60 26.87 4.13 -19.77
CA ILE A 60 25.80 4.65 -20.62
C ILE A 60 26.30 4.82 -22.05
N LYS A 61 27.45 5.49 -22.22
CA LYS A 61 28.06 5.74 -23.53
C LYS A 61 28.42 4.44 -24.25
N LYS A 62 29.03 3.47 -23.55
CA LYS A 62 29.32 2.15 -24.11
C LYS A 62 28.05 1.40 -24.52
N GLY A 63 26.99 1.49 -23.71
CA GLY A 63 25.67 0.95 -24.05
C GLY A 63 25.14 1.56 -25.34
N ALA A 64 25.18 2.88 -25.47
CA ALA A 64 24.74 3.59 -26.68
C ALA A 64 25.58 3.22 -27.91
N GLU A 65 26.90 3.09 -27.80
CA GLU A 65 27.76 2.65 -28.91
C GLU A 65 27.38 1.24 -29.38
N THR A 66 27.02 0.34 -28.47
CA THR A 66 26.57 -1.02 -28.81
C THR A 66 25.23 -0.97 -29.56
N GLU A 67 24.31 -0.12 -29.11
CA GLU A 67 22.97 0.03 -29.66
C GLU A 67 22.94 0.69 -31.05
N LEU A 68 24.00 1.39 -31.47
CA LEU A 68 24.13 1.84 -32.86
C LEU A 68 24.02 0.66 -33.85
N GLY A 69 24.45 -0.54 -33.44
CA GLY A 69 24.43 -1.76 -34.23
C GLY A 69 23.08 -2.51 -34.29
N SER A 70 22.10 -2.19 -33.44
CA SER A 70 20.80 -2.88 -33.39
C SER A 70 19.65 -1.93 -33.69
N ASP A 71 18.61 -2.39 -34.40
CA ASP A 71 17.42 -1.58 -34.68
C ASP A 71 16.35 -1.76 -33.57
N ASN A 72 16.76 -1.60 -32.30
CA ASN A 72 15.87 -1.73 -31.15
C ASN A 72 15.23 -0.38 -30.78
N LEU A 73 13.90 -0.30 -30.79
CA LEU A 73 13.17 0.91 -30.41
C LEU A 73 13.42 1.30 -28.94
N HIS A 74 13.63 0.32 -28.06
CA HIS A 74 13.86 0.56 -26.62
C HIS A 74 15.25 1.11 -26.30
N SER A 75 16.08 1.34 -27.32
CA SER A 75 17.37 2.02 -27.19
C SER A 75 17.28 3.54 -27.34
N MET A 76 16.14 4.09 -27.78
CA MET A 76 16.04 5.51 -28.14
C MET A 76 16.36 6.45 -26.98
N GLU A 77 15.90 6.19 -25.76
CA GLU A 77 16.20 7.01 -24.59
C GLU A 77 17.70 7.15 -24.34
N ARG A 78 18.44 6.03 -24.40
CA ARG A 78 19.89 6.02 -24.18
C ARG A 78 20.64 6.72 -25.32
N LEU A 79 20.27 6.43 -26.56
CA LEU A 79 20.85 7.08 -27.74
C LEU A 79 20.59 8.60 -27.71
N ALA A 80 19.38 9.01 -27.34
CA ALA A 80 18.95 10.40 -27.21
C ALA A 80 19.76 11.12 -26.12
N PHE A 81 19.91 10.48 -24.96
CA PHE A 81 20.69 11.04 -23.87
C PHE A 81 22.15 11.24 -24.28
N VAL A 82 22.79 10.24 -24.89
CA VAL A 82 24.18 10.37 -25.34
C VAL A 82 24.33 11.41 -26.44
N TYR A 83 23.35 11.54 -27.35
CA TYR A 83 23.33 12.61 -28.33
C TYR A 83 23.29 13.99 -27.66
N THR A 84 22.38 14.23 -26.72
CA THR A 84 22.27 15.53 -26.01
C THR A 84 23.53 15.88 -25.21
N MET A 85 24.22 14.88 -24.65
CA MET A 85 25.46 15.08 -23.92
C MET A 85 26.66 15.39 -24.83
N THR A 86 26.77 14.74 -25.99
CA THR A 86 27.99 14.74 -26.83
C THR A 86 27.87 15.52 -28.14
N ASN A 87 26.64 15.77 -28.61
CA ASN A 87 26.32 16.27 -29.93
C ASN A 87 26.85 15.39 -31.10
N ASP A 88 27.16 14.12 -30.86
CA ASP A 88 27.61 13.20 -31.92
C ASP A 88 26.44 12.77 -32.83
N SER A 89 26.47 13.28 -34.05
CA SER A 89 25.45 13.03 -35.09
C SER A 89 25.22 11.56 -35.44
N ARG A 90 26.10 10.62 -35.09
CA ARG A 90 25.87 9.17 -35.29
C ARG A 90 24.61 8.72 -34.56
N TYR A 91 24.41 9.17 -33.33
CA TYR A 91 23.24 8.86 -32.51
C TYR A 91 21.97 9.49 -33.10
N ALA A 92 22.03 10.76 -33.50
CA ALA A 92 20.90 11.43 -34.14
C ALA A 92 20.45 10.74 -35.44
N ARG A 93 21.41 10.31 -36.29
CA ARG A 93 21.09 9.52 -37.49
C ARG A 93 20.41 8.19 -37.17
N LYS A 94 20.86 7.50 -36.12
CA LYS A 94 20.26 6.24 -35.68
C LYS A 94 18.83 6.43 -35.20
N ILE A 95 18.60 7.42 -34.34
CA ILE A 95 17.25 7.77 -33.84
C ILE A 95 16.34 8.14 -35.00
N LYS A 96 16.81 9.01 -35.92
CA LYS A 96 16.07 9.38 -37.14
C LYS A 96 15.66 8.16 -37.96
N LYS A 97 16.57 7.21 -38.19
CA LYS A 97 16.26 5.96 -38.91
C LYS A 97 15.14 5.18 -38.21
N LEU A 98 15.22 5.03 -36.89
CA LEU A 98 14.21 4.32 -36.11
C LEU A 98 12.84 5.02 -36.14
N LEU A 99 12.82 6.35 -35.99
CA LEU A 99 11.59 7.15 -36.08
C LEU A 99 10.91 7.00 -37.45
N PHE A 100 11.66 7.07 -38.54
CA PHE A 100 11.10 6.83 -39.89
C PHE A 100 10.62 5.40 -40.09
N SER A 101 11.33 4.41 -39.53
CA SER A 101 10.90 3.01 -39.60
C SER A 101 9.55 2.80 -38.92
N ILE A 102 9.31 3.50 -37.81
CA ILE A 102 8.05 3.47 -37.09
C ILE A 102 6.97 4.25 -37.85
N ALA A 103 7.24 5.49 -38.24
CA ALA A 103 6.27 6.36 -38.90
C ALA A 103 5.74 5.77 -40.22
N ASN A 104 6.59 5.04 -40.94
CA ASN A 104 6.26 4.34 -42.19
C ASN A 104 5.86 2.86 -41.99
N GLY A 105 5.76 2.41 -40.74
CA GLY A 105 5.38 1.05 -40.39
C GLY A 105 3.88 0.79 -40.54
N GLU A 106 3.49 -0.43 -40.18
CA GLU A 106 2.09 -0.82 -40.05
C GLU A 106 1.61 -0.64 -38.60
N PRO A 107 0.31 -0.41 -38.36
CA PRO A 107 -0.23 -0.40 -37.00
C PRO A 107 0.11 -1.71 -36.29
N TRP A 108 0.66 -1.62 -35.09
CA TRP A 108 0.92 -2.78 -34.27
C TRP A 108 0.13 -2.69 -32.96
N THR A 109 -0.69 -3.69 -32.75
CA THR A 109 -1.35 -4.01 -31.50
C THR A 109 -1.36 -5.52 -31.41
N ASP A 110 -1.32 -6.08 -30.21
CA ASP A 110 -1.47 -7.51 -30.05
C ASP A 110 -2.75 -8.00 -30.77
N HIS A 111 -2.63 -9.05 -31.57
CA HIS A 111 -3.70 -9.55 -32.45
C HIS A 111 -4.92 -9.95 -31.61
N GLU A 112 -4.73 -10.43 -30.39
CA GLU A 112 -5.83 -10.71 -29.47
C GLU A 112 -6.59 -9.45 -29.05
N GLN A 113 -5.91 -8.33 -28.87
CA GLN A 113 -6.53 -7.07 -28.45
C GLN A 113 -7.33 -6.44 -29.60
N PHE A 114 -6.80 -6.51 -30.82
CA PHE A 114 -7.46 -5.98 -32.01
C PHE A 114 -8.77 -6.72 -32.35
N THR A 115 -8.87 -8.00 -32.01
CA THR A 115 -10.05 -8.84 -32.26
C THR A 115 -11.17 -8.67 -31.23
N ARG A 116 -10.98 -7.85 -30.18
CA ARG A 116 -12.03 -7.50 -29.21
C ARG A 116 -13.13 -6.65 -29.83
N ILE A 117 -14.29 -6.59 -29.19
CA ILE A 117 -15.43 -5.76 -29.61
C ILE A 117 -15.84 -4.83 -28.46
N PRO A 118 -15.65 -3.50 -28.59
CA PRO A 118 -14.91 -2.81 -29.66
C PRO A 118 -13.41 -3.17 -29.64
N SER A 119 -12.73 -2.98 -30.78
CA SER A 119 -11.29 -3.28 -30.91
C SER A 119 -10.47 -2.43 -29.94
N TRP A 120 -9.52 -3.07 -29.26
CA TRP A 120 -8.53 -2.38 -28.44
C TRP A 120 -7.38 -1.98 -29.35
N ARG A 121 -7.12 -0.68 -29.51
CA ARG A 121 -6.10 -0.16 -30.43
C ARG A 121 -4.83 0.27 -29.70
N SER A 122 -4.81 0.24 -28.36
CA SER A 122 -3.67 0.61 -27.55
C SER A 122 -3.52 -0.26 -26.30
N GLU A 123 -2.26 -0.53 -25.92
CA GLU A 123 -1.90 -1.34 -24.74
C GLU A 123 -0.53 -0.92 -24.17
N LEU A 124 -0.02 -1.66 -23.19
CA LEU A 124 1.19 -1.31 -22.44
C LEU A 124 2.47 -1.25 -23.29
N ASN A 125 2.69 -2.17 -24.23
CA ASN A 125 3.88 -2.14 -25.09
C ASN A 125 3.88 -0.92 -26.01
N MET A 126 2.73 -0.53 -26.54
CA MET A 126 2.55 0.73 -27.26
C MET A 126 2.87 1.93 -26.37
N ALA A 127 2.44 1.94 -25.11
CA ALA A 127 2.79 2.99 -24.15
C ALA A 127 4.31 3.04 -23.87
N HIS A 128 4.97 1.88 -23.72
CA HIS A 128 6.43 1.81 -23.58
C HIS A 128 7.17 2.30 -24.83
N ALA A 129 6.65 2.00 -26.02
CA ALA A 129 7.19 2.53 -27.27
C ALA A 129 7.01 4.07 -27.34
N ALA A 130 5.85 4.58 -26.92
CA ALA A 130 5.57 6.01 -26.92
C ALA A 130 6.58 6.80 -26.07
N TYR A 131 6.92 6.31 -24.87
CA TYR A 131 7.98 6.89 -24.05
C TYR A 131 9.32 6.98 -24.78
N GLN A 132 9.77 5.88 -25.38
CA GLN A 132 11.05 5.81 -26.09
C GLN A 132 11.11 6.76 -27.29
N ILE A 133 10.02 6.83 -28.05
CA ILE A 133 9.87 7.71 -29.20
C ILE A 133 9.86 9.18 -28.77
N ALA A 134 9.17 9.52 -27.67
CA ALA A 134 9.14 10.87 -27.14
C ALA A 134 10.56 11.37 -26.82
N MET A 135 11.34 10.54 -26.11
CA MET A 135 12.73 10.83 -25.77
C MET A 135 13.63 10.98 -27.02
N GLY A 136 13.46 10.09 -28.00
CA GLY A 136 14.18 10.13 -29.27
C GLY A 136 13.88 11.40 -30.07
N TYR A 137 12.60 11.69 -30.30
CA TYR A 137 12.12 12.81 -31.11
C TYR A 137 12.51 14.15 -30.49
N ASP A 138 12.26 14.35 -29.18
CA ASP A 138 12.61 15.58 -28.46
C ASP A 138 14.12 15.88 -28.56
N ALA A 139 14.97 14.86 -28.37
CA ALA A 139 16.41 15.01 -28.45
C ALA A 139 16.92 15.44 -29.83
N ILE A 140 16.35 14.91 -30.91
CA ILE A 140 16.86 15.16 -32.27
C ILE A 140 16.02 16.16 -33.07
N TYR A 141 15.02 16.80 -32.47
CA TYR A 141 14.09 17.70 -33.15
C TYR A 141 14.80 18.74 -34.03
N ASN A 142 15.84 19.40 -33.51
CA ASN A 142 16.62 20.41 -34.23
C ASN A 142 17.56 19.84 -35.29
N TYR A 143 17.85 18.54 -35.26
CA TYR A 143 18.62 17.84 -36.28
C TYR A 143 17.76 17.50 -37.52
N LEU A 144 16.44 17.40 -37.33
CA LEU A 144 15.48 17.09 -38.39
C LEU A 144 15.09 18.34 -39.17
N THR A 145 14.95 18.20 -40.49
CA THR A 145 14.35 19.26 -41.31
C THR A 145 12.85 19.39 -41.02
N PRO A 146 12.23 20.56 -41.26
CA PRO A 146 10.79 20.73 -41.03
C PRO A 146 9.93 19.66 -41.75
N LYS A 147 10.31 19.30 -42.98
CA LYS A 147 9.61 18.24 -43.73
C LYS A 147 9.71 16.88 -43.02
N GLU A 148 10.89 16.54 -42.53
CA GLU A 148 11.12 15.27 -41.83
C GLU A 148 10.37 15.24 -40.50
N ARG A 149 10.30 16.37 -39.79
CA ARG A 149 9.51 16.50 -38.55
C ARG A 149 8.03 16.27 -38.81
N GLN A 150 7.47 16.89 -39.85
CA GLN A 150 6.08 16.66 -40.23
C GLN A 150 5.83 15.20 -40.60
N GLU A 151 6.64 14.61 -41.48
CA GLU A 151 6.45 13.22 -41.96
C GLU A 151 6.51 12.20 -40.81
N ILE A 152 7.47 12.37 -39.90
CA ILE A 152 7.60 11.54 -38.69
C ILE A 152 6.37 11.72 -37.78
N THR A 153 5.96 12.98 -37.56
CA THR A 153 4.83 13.31 -36.67
C THR A 153 3.53 12.74 -37.21
N ASP A 154 3.23 12.89 -38.50
CA ASP A 154 2.00 12.38 -39.13
C ASP A 154 1.89 10.85 -38.98
N GLY A 155 3.00 10.14 -39.25
CA GLY A 155 3.05 8.68 -39.13
C GLY A 155 2.87 8.20 -37.69
N ILE A 156 3.61 8.80 -36.75
CA ILE A 156 3.55 8.42 -35.33
C ILE A 156 2.22 8.82 -34.69
N TYR A 157 1.65 9.97 -35.09
CA TYR A 157 0.35 10.39 -34.61
C TYR A 157 -0.71 9.34 -34.96
N ARG A 158 -0.77 8.93 -36.23
CA ARG A 158 -1.72 7.92 -36.72
C ARG A 158 -1.53 6.55 -36.07
N LEU A 159 -0.29 6.13 -35.83
CA LEU A 159 0.02 4.75 -35.41
C LEU A 159 0.05 4.57 -33.88
N ILE A 160 0.31 5.63 -33.11
CA ILE A 160 0.57 5.53 -31.67
C ILE A 160 -0.21 6.58 -30.87
N ILE A 161 -0.07 7.87 -31.19
CA ILE A 161 -0.69 8.93 -30.36
C ILE A 161 -2.21 8.83 -30.43
N GLU A 162 -2.79 8.75 -31.63
CA GLU A 162 -4.25 8.66 -31.79
C GLU A 162 -4.81 7.40 -31.15
N PRO A 163 -4.24 6.19 -31.31
CA PRO A 163 -4.72 5.03 -30.57
C PRO A 163 -4.66 5.18 -29.05
N LEU A 164 -3.54 5.63 -28.49
CA LEU A 164 -3.39 5.82 -27.03
C LEU A 164 -4.35 6.88 -26.50
N LEU A 165 -4.36 8.08 -27.08
CA LEU A 165 -5.24 9.14 -26.60
C LEU A 165 -6.69 8.90 -26.96
N GLY A 166 -6.92 8.27 -28.11
CA GLY A 166 -8.22 7.87 -28.62
C GLY A 166 -8.94 6.91 -27.70
N ASP A 167 -8.27 5.85 -27.27
CA ASP A 167 -8.91 4.82 -26.44
C ASP A 167 -8.94 5.20 -24.94
N TRP A 168 -8.06 6.09 -24.49
CA TRP A 168 -7.93 6.44 -23.07
C TRP A 168 -8.43 7.83 -22.69
N VAL A 169 -8.48 8.82 -23.58
CA VAL A 169 -8.75 10.22 -23.17
C VAL A 169 -9.90 10.85 -23.96
N THR A 170 -9.92 10.70 -25.28
CA THR A 170 -10.86 11.46 -26.12
C THR A 170 -12.31 10.96 -25.98
N GLY A 171 -13.23 11.87 -25.69
CA GLY A 171 -14.64 11.54 -25.40
C GLY A 171 -15.38 10.75 -26.49
N THR A 172 -14.93 10.82 -27.74
CA THR A 172 -15.52 10.12 -28.89
C THR A 172 -15.20 8.63 -28.95
N THR A 173 -14.06 8.21 -28.40
CA THR A 173 -13.51 6.86 -28.57
C THR A 173 -12.89 6.27 -27.30
N ARG A 174 -13.00 6.95 -26.14
CA ARG A 174 -12.40 6.54 -24.85
C ARG A 174 -12.99 5.25 -24.25
N ILE A 175 -12.77 4.14 -24.94
CA ILE A 175 -13.30 2.82 -24.63
C ILE A 175 -12.73 2.29 -23.30
N HIS A 176 -11.48 2.64 -22.98
CA HIS A 176 -10.78 2.13 -21.81
C HIS A 176 -11.04 2.96 -20.56
N SER A 177 -10.73 4.25 -20.53
CA SER A 177 -10.54 5.01 -19.27
C SER A 177 -11.55 4.72 -18.17
N LEU A 178 -12.85 4.78 -18.42
CA LEU A 178 -13.85 4.50 -17.38
C LEU A 178 -14.07 3.00 -17.14
N ASN A 179 -13.96 2.18 -18.18
CA ASN A 179 -14.05 0.72 -18.11
C ASN A 179 -12.73 0.03 -17.70
N SER A 180 -11.67 0.76 -17.42
CA SER A 180 -10.40 0.26 -16.90
C SER A 180 -9.88 1.09 -15.71
N MET A 181 -10.59 2.14 -15.27
CA MET A 181 -10.23 2.87 -14.06
C MET A 181 -10.18 1.94 -12.85
N GLY A 182 -9.24 2.16 -11.92
CA GLY A 182 -8.99 1.25 -10.81
C GLY A 182 -7.81 0.29 -11.05
N HIS A 183 -7.07 0.38 -12.14
CA HIS A 183 -5.81 -0.37 -12.32
C HIS A 183 -4.74 0.48 -13.02
N ASN A 184 -3.46 0.13 -12.90
CA ASN A 184 -2.33 0.95 -13.34
C ASN A 184 -2.32 1.42 -14.82
N TRP A 185 -3.00 0.73 -15.75
CA TRP A 185 -2.87 1.03 -17.19
C TRP A 185 -3.40 2.42 -17.56
N TRP A 186 -4.39 2.96 -16.84
CA TRP A 186 -4.90 4.31 -17.14
C TRP A 186 -3.79 5.34 -17.05
N ALA A 187 -2.92 5.22 -16.04
CA ALA A 187 -1.81 6.14 -15.85
C ALA A 187 -0.74 5.90 -16.91
N VAL A 188 -0.37 4.64 -17.15
CA VAL A 188 0.72 4.29 -18.06
C VAL A 188 0.39 4.63 -19.51
N CYS A 189 -0.77 4.19 -20.01
CA CYS A 189 -1.15 4.38 -21.41
C CYS A 189 -1.44 5.85 -21.72
N ALA A 190 -2.24 6.53 -20.90
CA ALA A 190 -2.57 7.93 -21.16
C ALA A 190 -1.35 8.85 -21.00
N CYS A 191 -0.53 8.66 -19.95
CA CYS A 191 0.59 9.58 -19.69
C CYS A 191 1.74 9.40 -20.67
N ASN A 192 2.06 8.17 -21.10
CA ASN A 192 3.08 7.98 -22.13
C ASN A 192 2.59 8.41 -23.53
N GLY A 193 1.30 8.24 -23.82
CA GLY A 193 0.68 8.83 -25.00
C GLY A 193 0.73 10.36 -24.97
N GLY A 194 0.40 10.96 -23.82
CA GLY A 194 0.45 12.40 -23.58
C GLY A 194 1.87 12.96 -23.67
N LEU A 195 2.87 12.25 -23.15
CA LEU A 195 4.28 12.63 -23.25
C LEU A 195 4.76 12.67 -24.70
N LEU A 196 4.41 11.66 -25.49
CA LEU A 196 4.74 11.64 -26.91
C LEU A 196 4.01 12.74 -27.68
N ALA A 197 2.74 12.99 -27.35
CA ALA A 197 1.96 14.06 -27.94
C ALA A 197 2.53 15.45 -27.59
N LEU A 198 3.02 15.63 -26.35
CA LEU A 198 3.75 16.82 -25.92
C LEU A 198 5.03 17.02 -26.75
N ALA A 199 5.81 15.95 -26.97
CA ALA A 199 7.02 16.00 -27.80
C ALA A 199 6.76 16.50 -29.23
N MET A 200 5.58 16.24 -29.79
CA MET A 200 5.21 16.55 -31.18
C MET A 200 4.29 17.77 -31.33
N SER A 201 4.05 18.50 -30.24
CA SER A 201 3.08 19.60 -30.19
C SER A 201 3.39 20.77 -31.13
N ASN A 202 4.66 20.94 -31.53
CA ASN A 202 5.05 21.98 -32.48
C ASN A 202 4.58 21.69 -33.91
N GLU A 203 4.41 20.41 -34.29
CA GLU A 203 4.12 19.98 -35.67
C GLU A 203 2.70 19.40 -35.81
N SER A 204 2.01 19.12 -34.70
CA SER A 204 0.61 18.70 -34.68
C SER A 204 -0.17 19.38 -33.56
N GLU A 205 -1.17 20.17 -33.97
CA GLU A 205 -2.13 20.82 -33.07
C GLU A 205 -3.00 19.80 -32.32
N GLU A 206 -3.33 18.69 -32.97
CA GLU A 206 -4.07 17.59 -32.36
C GLU A 206 -3.24 16.86 -31.30
N ALA A 207 -1.93 16.69 -31.51
CA ALA A 207 -1.04 16.16 -30.50
C ALA A 207 -0.96 17.10 -29.29
N ARG A 208 -0.84 18.42 -29.52
CA ARG A 208 -0.85 19.42 -28.45
C ARG A 208 -2.13 19.34 -27.61
N LYS A 209 -3.30 19.37 -28.26
CA LYS A 209 -4.60 19.21 -27.57
C LYS A 209 -4.72 17.89 -26.82
N GLY A 210 -4.14 16.83 -27.38
CA GLY A 210 -4.09 15.52 -26.74
C GLY A 210 -3.29 15.52 -25.43
N ALA A 211 -2.12 16.15 -25.42
CA ALA A 211 -1.31 16.31 -24.21
C ALA A 211 -2.03 17.16 -23.15
N GLU A 212 -2.66 18.26 -23.57
CA GLU A 212 -3.49 19.11 -22.70
C GLU A 212 -4.64 18.33 -22.06
N ALA A 213 -5.35 17.51 -22.86
CA ALA A 213 -6.45 16.70 -22.37
C ALA A 213 -6.00 15.63 -21.35
N VAL A 214 -4.82 15.04 -21.52
CA VAL A 214 -4.23 14.13 -20.51
C VAL A 214 -3.98 14.89 -19.22
N LEU A 215 -3.35 16.07 -19.29
CA LEU A 215 -3.03 16.87 -18.12
C LEU A 215 -4.29 17.29 -17.36
N GLU A 216 -5.33 17.73 -18.08
CA GLU A 216 -6.64 18.11 -17.52
C GLU A 216 -7.34 16.91 -16.85
N ALA A 217 -7.22 15.70 -17.41
CA ALA A 217 -7.86 14.51 -16.85
C ALA A 217 -7.17 13.96 -15.58
N LEU A 218 -5.88 14.25 -15.37
CA LEU A 218 -5.10 13.61 -14.30
C LEU A 218 -5.65 13.88 -12.88
N PRO A 219 -5.95 15.13 -12.46
CA PRO A 219 -6.55 15.37 -11.15
C PRO A 219 -7.84 14.57 -10.94
N GLU A 220 -8.75 14.57 -11.93
CA GLU A 220 -10.00 13.81 -11.89
C GLU A 220 -9.73 12.30 -11.71
N TRP A 221 -8.77 11.75 -12.44
CA TRP A 221 -8.46 10.31 -12.37
C TRP A 221 -7.74 9.91 -11.08
N PHE A 222 -6.87 10.76 -10.54
CA PHE A 222 -6.30 10.55 -9.21
C PHE A 222 -7.38 10.57 -8.11
N GLU A 223 -8.43 11.36 -8.30
CA GLU A 223 -9.59 11.44 -7.39
C GLU A 223 -10.70 10.42 -7.71
N PHE A 224 -10.48 9.48 -8.63
CA PHE A 224 -11.48 8.47 -8.98
C PHE A 224 -12.03 7.78 -7.73
N ALA A 225 -13.33 7.99 -7.50
CA ALA A 225 -14.00 7.59 -6.26
C ALA A 225 -14.36 6.10 -6.20
N GLY A 226 -14.15 5.35 -7.29
CA GLY A 226 -14.65 3.99 -7.47
C GLY A 226 -15.93 3.93 -8.30
N SER A 227 -16.41 2.71 -8.56
CA SER A 227 -17.66 2.44 -9.27
C SER A 227 -18.37 1.27 -8.61
N GLU A 228 -19.51 1.51 -7.99
CA GLU A 228 -20.29 0.45 -7.33
C GLU A 228 -20.86 -0.54 -8.35
N LEU A 229 -21.38 -0.03 -9.48
CA LEU A 229 -21.97 -0.87 -10.53
C LEU A 229 -20.92 -1.76 -11.23
N GLN A 230 -19.71 -1.24 -11.43
CA GLN A 230 -18.62 -1.98 -12.07
C GLN A 230 -17.68 -2.64 -11.05
N ILE A 231 -18.02 -2.56 -9.76
CA ILE A 231 -17.29 -3.14 -8.62
C ILE A 231 -15.82 -2.74 -8.69
N ARG A 232 -15.53 -1.45 -8.47
CA ARG A 232 -14.17 -0.90 -8.49
C ARG A 232 -13.88 -0.03 -7.29
N PRO A 233 -12.69 -0.16 -6.68
CA PRO A 233 -12.29 0.68 -5.58
C PRO A 233 -11.90 2.08 -6.10
N SER A 234 -11.77 3.03 -5.17
CA SER A 234 -11.06 4.27 -5.48
C SER A 234 -9.60 3.97 -5.83
N ASN A 235 -8.97 4.83 -6.65
CA ASN A 235 -7.56 4.65 -7.00
C ASN A 235 -6.65 4.80 -5.77
N PHE A 236 -7.01 5.70 -4.85
CA PHE A 236 -6.24 5.99 -3.64
C PHE A 236 -7.13 5.95 -2.40
N ASP A 237 -6.51 5.70 -1.24
CA ASP A 237 -7.16 6.00 0.04
C ASP A 237 -7.32 7.51 0.21
N ARG A 238 -8.55 7.94 0.49
CA ARG A 238 -8.93 9.36 0.57
C ARG A 238 -8.15 10.09 1.66
N LYS A 239 -7.85 9.42 2.79
CA LYS A 239 -7.17 10.03 3.92
C LYS A 239 -5.66 9.88 3.81
N ALA A 240 -5.17 8.66 3.65
CA ALA A 240 -3.75 8.31 3.77
C ALA A 240 -3.01 8.21 2.43
N GLY A 241 -3.70 8.30 1.28
CA GLY A 241 -3.08 8.06 -0.02
C GLY A 241 -2.72 6.59 -0.23
N GLY A 242 -1.72 6.29 -1.05
CA GLY A 242 -1.41 4.90 -1.40
C GLY A 242 -2.45 4.28 -2.33
N LEU A 243 -2.07 3.19 -3.00
CA LEU A 243 -2.85 2.55 -4.07
C LEU A 243 -2.96 1.05 -3.79
N TYR A 244 -4.15 0.49 -3.98
CA TYR A 244 -4.51 -0.85 -3.47
C TYR A 244 -3.89 -2.03 -4.23
N GLU A 245 -3.45 -1.80 -5.47
CA GLU A 245 -3.06 -2.80 -6.48
C GLU A 245 -1.70 -3.48 -6.21
N SER A 246 -1.10 -3.25 -5.05
CA SER A 246 0.27 -3.58 -4.64
C SER A 246 1.24 -2.39 -4.71
N VAL A 247 2.36 -2.52 -3.99
CA VAL A 247 3.42 -1.50 -3.96
C VAL A 247 4.12 -1.38 -5.32
N THR A 248 4.28 -2.48 -6.08
CA THR A 248 4.86 -2.45 -7.43
C THR A 248 3.96 -1.70 -8.39
N TYR A 249 2.66 -1.96 -8.36
CA TYR A 249 1.73 -1.31 -9.26
C TYR A 249 1.42 0.14 -8.90
N ALA A 250 1.46 0.47 -7.60
CA ALA A 250 1.51 1.85 -7.16
C ALA A 250 2.73 2.58 -7.73
N GLU A 251 3.94 2.01 -7.63
CA GLU A 251 5.15 2.61 -8.20
C GLU A 251 5.06 2.75 -9.73
N PHE A 252 4.58 1.71 -10.41
CA PHE A 252 4.54 1.66 -11.86
C PHE A 252 3.57 2.68 -12.44
N GLY A 253 2.32 2.70 -11.96
CA GLY A 253 1.31 3.65 -12.45
C GLY A 253 1.67 5.10 -12.13
N ILE A 254 2.03 5.38 -10.87
CA ILE A 254 2.27 6.76 -10.40
C ILE A 254 3.51 7.36 -11.06
N SER A 255 4.61 6.59 -11.21
CA SER A 255 5.83 7.11 -11.83
C SER A 255 5.61 7.58 -13.27
N ASN A 256 4.78 6.90 -14.07
CA ASN A 256 4.46 7.34 -15.43
C ASN A 256 3.66 8.66 -15.44
N ALA A 257 2.72 8.84 -14.49
CA ALA A 257 1.98 10.09 -14.35
C ALA A 257 2.89 11.26 -13.91
N LEU A 258 3.79 11.03 -12.96
CA LEU A 258 4.75 12.04 -12.51
C LEU A 258 5.76 12.39 -13.61
N LEU A 259 6.19 11.42 -14.40
CA LEU A 259 7.12 11.65 -15.51
C LEU A 259 6.51 12.56 -16.58
N PHE A 260 5.23 12.34 -16.95
CA PHE A 260 4.51 13.23 -17.85
C PHE A 260 4.34 14.64 -17.27
N ARG A 261 3.92 14.77 -16.01
CA ARG A 261 3.77 16.08 -15.35
C ARG A 261 5.10 16.82 -15.22
N LEU A 262 6.19 16.13 -14.90
CA LEU A 262 7.53 16.70 -14.86
C LEU A 262 7.95 17.23 -16.23
N ALA A 263 7.69 16.46 -17.30
CA ALA A 263 7.95 16.93 -18.66
C ALA A 263 7.11 18.16 -19.01
N TRP A 264 5.84 18.21 -18.58
CA TRP A 264 5.01 19.39 -18.76
C TRP A 264 5.58 20.63 -18.06
N MET A 265 6.01 20.51 -16.80
CA MET A 265 6.64 21.60 -16.05
C MET A 265 7.92 22.10 -16.70
N ASN A 266 8.73 21.19 -17.26
CA ASN A 266 9.96 21.56 -17.95
C ASN A 266 9.69 22.32 -19.27
N VAL A 267 8.65 21.93 -19.99
CA VAL A 267 8.23 22.57 -21.26
C VAL A 267 7.54 23.92 -21.00
N HIS A 268 6.75 24.00 -19.93
CA HIS A 268 5.96 25.16 -19.56
C HIS A 268 6.31 25.62 -18.13
N PRO A 269 7.48 26.24 -17.92
CA PRO A 269 7.98 26.58 -16.58
C PRO A 269 7.08 27.57 -15.83
N ASP A 270 6.32 28.39 -16.55
CA ASP A 270 5.37 29.35 -15.98
C ASP A 270 3.96 28.76 -15.79
N SER A 271 3.74 27.47 -16.11
CA SER A 271 2.45 26.80 -15.96
C SER A 271 2.17 26.47 -14.49
N GLU A 272 1.08 27.00 -13.96
CA GLU A 272 0.49 26.48 -12.72
C GLU A 272 -0.28 25.20 -13.03
N LEU A 273 0.14 24.09 -12.44
CA LEU A 273 -0.57 22.82 -12.55
C LEU A 273 -1.63 22.73 -11.45
N GLU A 274 -2.80 22.19 -11.79
CA GLU A 274 -3.80 21.81 -10.78
C GLU A 274 -3.17 20.82 -9.78
N GLU A 275 -3.43 21.06 -8.49
CA GLU A 275 -2.88 20.25 -7.40
C GLU A 275 -3.44 18.84 -7.46
N ILE A 276 -2.58 17.84 -7.19
CA ILE A 276 -2.99 16.45 -6.95
C ILE A 276 -2.60 16.12 -5.51
N PRO A 277 -3.53 16.25 -4.53
CA PRO A 277 -3.22 16.10 -3.11
C PRO A 277 -2.59 14.75 -2.73
N GLN A 278 -2.81 13.71 -3.52
CA GLN A 278 -2.27 12.37 -3.36
C GLN A 278 -0.74 12.34 -3.49
N ILE A 279 -0.13 13.24 -4.27
CA ILE A 279 1.33 13.31 -4.47
C ILE A 279 2.03 13.64 -3.14
N ASN A 280 1.45 14.53 -2.34
CA ASN A 280 1.95 14.87 -0.99
C ASN A 280 1.96 13.68 -0.01
N LYS A 281 1.25 12.59 -0.33
CA LYS A 281 1.11 11.41 0.55
C LYS A 281 2.03 10.25 0.14
N LEU A 282 2.76 10.37 -0.97
CA LEU A 282 3.58 9.27 -1.53
C LEU A 282 4.69 8.85 -0.56
N ALA A 283 5.42 9.80 0.00
CA ALA A 283 6.51 9.52 0.94
C ALA A 283 6.00 8.75 2.16
N ASN A 284 4.87 9.19 2.73
CA ASN A 284 4.20 8.49 3.84
C ASN A 284 3.86 7.04 3.45
N PHE A 285 3.17 6.84 2.32
CA PHE A 285 2.77 5.51 1.85
C PHE A 285 3.98 4.57 1.71
N PHE A 286 4.98 4.95 0.91
CA PHE A 286 6.13 4.09 0.64
C PHE A 286 6.97 3.81 1.89
N CYS A 287 7.12 4.78 2.80
CA CYS A 287 7.81 4.52 4.07
C CYS A 287 7.06 3.52 4.95
N HIS A 288 5.73 3.63 5.06
CA HIS A 288 4.95 2.76 5.94
C HIS A 288 4.82 1.31 5.45
N VAL A 289 4.95 1.07 4.14
CA VAL A 289 5.02 -0.29 3.56
C VAL A 289 6.45 -0.82 3.46
N ALA A 290 7.47 0.02 3.72
CA ALA A 290 8.87 -0.39 3.76
C ALA A 290 9.28 -1.07 5.06
N TYR A 291 10.15 -2.06 4.94
CA TYR A 291 10.82 -2.78 6.00
C TYR A 291 12.33 -2.59 5.91
N PRO A 292 12.88 -1.57 6.58
CA PRO A 292 14.32 -1.30 6.57
C PRO A 292 15.07 -2.41 7.29
N GLY A 293 16.08 -2.97 6.62
CA GLY A 293 16.94 -4.00 7.20
C GLY A 293 18.42 -3.67 7.07
N ASN A 294 19.26 -4.55 7.59
CA ASN A 294 20.71 -4.43 7.44
C ASN A 294 21.22 -4.73 6.03
N ASN A 295 20.40 -5.40 5.19
CA ASN A 295 20.70 -5.72 3.80
C ASN A 295 19.83 -4.88 2.85
N ASP A 296 19.27 -5.50 1.81
CA ASP A 296 18.28 -4.88 0.94
C ASP A 296 17.04 -4.45 1.72
N LEU A 297 16.52 -3.27 1.37
CA LEU A 297 15.21 -2.81 1.80
C LEU A 297 14.15 -3.81 1.33
N ARG A 298 13.24 -4.19 2.22
CA ARG A 298 12.07 -4.99 1.86
C ARG A 298 10.81 -4.16 1.91
N SER A 299 9.73 -4.71 1.42
CA SER A 299 8.41 -4.10 1.44
C SER A 299 7.33 -5.14 1.64
N VAL A 300 6.20 -4.69 2.20
CA VAL A 300 5.00 -5.51 2.36
C VAL A 300 4.52 -6.00 1.00
N ASN A 301 4.45 -7.31 0.81
CA ASN A 301 4.15 -7.96 -0.48
C ASN A 301 2.76 -8.59 -0.56
N PHE A 302 1.74 -7.80 -0.25
CA PHE A 302 0.37 -8.18 -0.62
C PHE A 302 0.14 -7.99 -2.11
N GLY A 303 -0.57 -8.94 -2.72
CA GLY A 303 -0.86 -8.93 -4.15
C GLY A 303 0.38 -9.20 -5.00
N ASP A 304 0.36 -8.70 -6.24
CA ASP A 304 1.48 -8.88 -7.16
C ASP A 304 2.64 -7.92 -6.83
N HIS A 305 3.49 -8.36 -5.90
CA HIS A 305 4.63 -7.59 -5.44
C HIS A 305 5.82 -8.49 -5.13
N GLY A 306 6.99 -8.15 -5.67
CA GLY A 306 8.24 -8.74 -5.21
C GLY A 306 8.68 -8.11 -3.88
N ILE A 307 9.12 -8.91 -2.91
CA ILE A 307 9.48 -8.44 -1.55
C ILE A 307 10.62 -7.40 -1.52
N TYR A 308 11.38 -7.26 -2.61
CA TYR A 308 12.50 -6.30 -2.74
C TYR A 308 12.20 -5.13 -3.69
N ASP A 309 11.00 -5.07 -4.26
CA ASP A 309 10.58 -3.95 -5.09
C ASP A 309 10.42 -2.69 -4.24
N THR A 310 10.59 -1.51 -4.85
CA THR A 310 10.69 -0.25 -4.09
C THR A 310 9.90 0.86 -4.76
N GLY A 311 9.57 1.93 -4.02
CA GLY A 311 8.93 3.13 -4.54
C GLY A 311 9.87 4.12 -5.23
N LYS A 312 11.13 3.74 -5.51
CA LYS A 312 12.21 4.69 -5.84
C LYS A 312 11.89 5.59 -7.03
N ARG A 313 11.35 5.06 -8.14
CA ARG A 313 11.06 5.90 -9.32
C ARG A 313 10.06 7.00 -9.00
N THR A 314 9.00 6.63 -8.29
CA THR A 314 7.94 7.56 -7.88
C THR A 314 8.47 8.64 -6.95
N LEU A 315 9.25 8.28 -5.92
CA LEU A 315 9.79 9.25 -4.97
C LEU A 315 10.83 10.18 -5.62
N LEU A 316 11.66 9.66 -6.53
CA LEU A 316 12.64 10.47 -7.26
C LEU A 316 11.96 11.53 -8.14
N LEU A 317 10.91 11.14 -8.86
CA LEU A 317 10.15 12.05 -9.72
C LEU A 317 9.34 13.07 -8.90
N ALA A 318 8.73 12.65 -7.78
CA ALA A 318 8.04 13.56 -6.88
C ALA A 318 9.00 14.64 -6.33
N TYR A 319 10.19 14.23 -5.90
CA TYR A 319 11.24 15.16 -5.47
C TYR A 319 11.65 16.11 -6.59
N ALA A 320 11.86 15.60 -7.81
CA ALA A 320 12.21 16.43 -8.97
C ALA A 320 11.15 17.47 -9.35
N MET A 321 9.88 17.23 -8.97
CA MET A 321 8.75 18.16 -9.14
C MET A 321 8.57 19.12 -7.95
N GLY A 322 9.44 19.07 -6.94
CA GLY A 322 9.39 19.96 -5.77
C GLY A 322 8.68 19.40 -4.54
N TYR A 323 8.25 18.14 -4.54
CA TYR A 323 7.67 17.46 -3.37
C TYR A 323 8.78 16.91 -2.45
N GLU A 324 9.72 17.77 -2.07
CA GLU A 324 10.88 17.41 -1.26
C GLU A 324 10.45 17.10 0.18
N SER A 325 10.99 16.03 0.77
CA SER A 325 10.74 15.68 2.17
C SER A 325 11.89 14.87 2.77
N ALA A 326 12.05 15.00 4.09
CA ALA A 326 12.98 14.20 4.88
C ALA A 326 12.74 12.70 4.74
N GLU A 327 11.46 12.30 4.60
CA GLU A 327 11.02 10.92 4.45
C GLU A 327 11.48 10.31 3.12
N ILE A 328 11.52 11.07 2.02
CA ILE A 328 12.08 10.61 0.75
C ILE A 328 13.56 10.32 0.89
N LEU A 329 14.32 11.23 1.50
CA LEU A 329 15.75 11.05 1.70
C LEU A 329 16.04 9.87 2.64
N TRP A 330 15.26 9.74 3.72
CA TRP A 330 15.33 8.58 4.61
C TRP A 330 15.12 7.27 3.84
N TYR A 331 14.06 7.19 3.02
CA TYR A 331 13.71 5.99 2.26
C TYR A 331 14.84 5.59 1.30
N LEU A 332 15.38 6.55 0.55
CA LEU A 332 16.50 6.32 -0.36
C LEU A 332 17.74 5.82 0.38
N ASN A 333 18.03 6.33 1.59
CA ASN A 333 19.15 5.87 2.42
C ASN A 333 18.99 4.43 2.96
N GLN A 334 17.79 3.85 2.92
CA GLN A 334 17.59 2.46 3.34
C GLN A 334 17.90 1.45 2.22
N MET A 335 18.01 1.92 0.98
CA MET A 335 18.20 1.04 -0.18
C MET A 335 19.66 0.60 -0.30
N SER A 336 19.87 -0.64 -0.73
CA SER A 336 21.22 -1.12 -1.04
C SER A 336 21.74 -0.54 -2.37
N PRO A 337 23.06 -0.61 -2.64
CA PRO A 337 23.62 -0.27 -3.94
C PRO A 337 22.96 -1.04 -5.11
N ARG A 338 22.57 -2.31 -4.89
CA ARG A 338 21.87 -3.13 -5.88
C ARG A 338 20.49 -2.56 -6.20
N GLN A 339 19.73 -2.17 -5.18
CA GLN A 339 18.40 -1.60 -5.36
C GLN A 339 18.47 -0.19 -5.97
N HIS A 340 19.48 0.60 -5.61
CA HIS A 340 19.76 1.85 -6.29
C HIS A 340 20.05 1.64 -7.77
N ALA A 341 20.71 0.55 -8.17
CA ALA A 341 20.98 0.25 -9.56
C ALA A 341 19.74 -0.27 -10.34
N ALA A 342 18.82 -0.98 -9.68
CA ALA A 342 17.70 -1.66 -10.34
C ALA A 342 16.59 -0.72 -10.85
N ALA A 343 16.21 0.30 -10.06
CA ALA A 343 15.15 1.25 -10.41
C ALA A 343 15.74 2.66 -10.57
N TYR A 344 15.78 3.20 -11.79
CA TYR A 344 16.46 4.47 -12.09
C TYR A 344 17.89 4.52 -11.51
N GLY A 345 18.71 3.52 -11.86
CA GLY A 345 20.13 3.51 -11.52
C GLY A 345 20.90 4.62 -12.23
N LEU A 346 22.07 4.98 -11.69
CA LEU A 346 22.95 5.97 -12.31
C LEU A 346 23.35 5.57 -13.74
N ASN A 347 23.34 4.28 -14.09
CA ASN A 347 23.59 3.81 -15.45
C ASN A 347 22.38 3.92 -16.40
N THR A 348 21.29 4.58 -15.99
CA THR A 348 20.12 4.89 -16.82
C THR A 348 20.00 6.40 -17.02
N PRO A 349 19.52 6.90 -18.17
CA PRO A 349 19.43 8.35 -18.42
C PRO A 349 18.65 9.13 -17.36
N ILE A 350 17.43 8.70 -17.01
CA ILE A 350 16.61 9.37 -15.98
C ILE A 350 17.26 9.25 -14.59
N GLY A 351 17.74 8.06 -14.22
CA GLY A 351 18.45 7.89 -12.96
C GLY A 351 19.71 8.74 -12.85
N PHE A 352 20.43 8.95 -13.95
CA PHE A 352 21.61 9.81 -14.01
C PHE A 352 21.25 11.29 -13.84
N LEU A 353 20.24 11.78 -14.57
CA LEU A 353 19.89 13.21 -14.58
C LEU A 353 19.18 13.68 -13.32
N TYR A 354 18.42 12.79 -12.68
CA TYR A 354 17.59 13.12 -11.53
C TYR A 354 18.08 12.49 -10.23
N ALA A 355 19.26 11.87 -10.21
CA ALA A 355 19.86 11.32 -8.98
C ALA A 355 20.04 12.40 -7.91
N ILE A 356 19.48 12.12 -6.73
CA ILE A 356 19.60 12.93 -5.52
C ILE A 356 20.71 12.36 -4.65
N ASP A 357 21.51 13.24 -4.05
CA ASP A 357 22.38 12.85 -2.96
C ASP A 357 21.58 12.85 -1.65
N ALA A 358 21.21 11.67 -1.17
CA ALA A 358 20.49 11.52 0.09
C ALA A 358 21.42 11.49 1.31
N SER A 359 22.75 11.58 1.13
CA SER A 359 23.73 11.47 2.21
C SER A 359 23.67 12.61 3.24
N GLU A 360 23.12 13.76 2.87
CA GLU A 360 22.89 14.88 3.79
C GLU A 360 21.81 14.57 4.85
N TYR A 361 20.93 13.61 4.58
CA TYR A 361 19.95 13.16 5.57
C TYR A 361 20.59 12.19 6.56
N THR A 362 20.84 12.69 7.77
CA THR A 362 21.61 11.97 8.80
C THR A 362 20.75 11.24 9.83
N SER A 363 19.44 11.48 9.88
CA SER A 363 18.58 10.80 10.86
C SER A 363 18.38 9.34 10.47
N PRO A 364 18.65 8.37 11.38
CA PRO A 364 18.47 6.95 11.07
C PRO A 364 16.99 6.56 10.97
N ILE A 365 16.09 7.36 11.54
CA ILE A 365 14.64 7.11 11.59
C ILE A 365 13.85 8.27 10.96
N PRO A 366 12.69 8.01 10.34
CA PRO A 366 11.81 9.04 9.80
C PRO A 366 10.89 9.60 10.89
N ASN A 367 10.38 10.82 10.70
CA ASN A 367 9.40 11.43 11.62
C ASN A 367 7.97 10.99 11.25
N LEU A 368 7.73 9.68 11.29
CA LEU A 368 6.45 9.09 10.92
C LEU A 368 5.85 8.30 12.10
N PRO A 369 4.52 8.22 12.21
CA PRO A 369 3.86 7.33 13.15
C PRO A 369 4.33 5.88 12.99
N LYS A 370 4.20 5.06 14.03
CA LYS A 370 4.57 3.64 13.96
C LYS A 370 3.47 2.75 13.41
N SER A 371 2.29 3.30 13.15
CA SER A 371 1.18 2.56 12.56
C SER A 371 0.44 3.42 11.54
N GLN A 372 -0.02 2.79 10.45
CA GLN A 372 -0.78 3.44 9.38
C GLN A 372 -1.93 2.54 8.95
N LEU A 373 -3.10 3.14 8.78
CA LEU A 373 -4.32 2.50 8.27
C LEU A 373 -4.70 3.15 6.94
N TRP A 374 -4.90 2.32 5.92
CA TRP A 374 -5.54 2.67 4.65
C TRP A 374 -6.90 1.97 4.62
N ALA A 375 -7.92 2.67 5.12
CA ALA A 375 -9.24 2.11 5.38
C ALA A 375 -10.02 1.83 4.08
N ASP A 376 -9.83 2.64 3.04
CA ASP A 376 -10.60 2.52 1.79
C ASP A 376 -10.27 1.24 1.03
N PHE A 377 -9.03 0.75 1.12
CA PHE A 377 -8.62 -0.51 0.49
C PHE A 377 -8.18 -1.60 1.48
N GLY A 378 -8.32 -1.35 2.78
CA GLY A 378 -8.23 -2.36 3.82
C GLY A 378 -6.81 -2.87 4.09
N TRP A 379 -5.82 -1.98 4.19
CA TRP A 379 -4.46 -2.33 4.62
C TRP A 379 -4.08 -1.61 5.91
N ALA A 380 -3.27 -2.25 6.74
CA ALA A 380 -2.65 -1.58 7.88
C ALA A 380 -1.24 -2.10 8.09
N THR A 381 -0.35 -1.22 8.55
CA THR A 381 0.94 -1.59 9.11
C THR A 381 1.07 -1.09 10.53
N MET A 382 1.71 -1.88 11.38
CA MET A 382 2.05 -1.53 12.75
C MET A 382 3.48 -2.01 13.02
N ARG A 383 4.34 -1.16 13.57
CA ARG A 383 5.72 -1.50 13.94
C ARG A 383 6.08 -1.11 15.37
N ASN A 384 7.01 -1.82 15.98
CA ASN A 384 7.50 -1.44 17.32
C ASN A 384 8.51 -0.28 17.26
N SER A 385 9.27 -0.18 16.17
CA SER A 385 10.26 0.88 15.91
C SER A 385 10.48 1.10 14.41
N TRP A 386 11.11 2.22 14.06
CA TRP A 386 11.65 2.51 12.73
C TRP A 386 13.11 2.07 12.54
N GLU A 387 13.76 1.64 13.62
CA GLU A 387 15.10 1.04 13.56
C GLU A 387 15.14 -0.15 12.59
N LYS A 388 16.32 -0.42 12.04
CA LYS A 388 16.52 -1.57 11.14
C LYS A 388 16.18 -2.88 11.83
N ASP A 389 15.64 -3.82 11.05
CA ASP A 389 15.28 -5.17 11.48
C ASP A 389 14.22 -5.21 12.63
N ALA A 390 13.56 -4.09 12.92
CA ALA A 390 12.47 -3.99 13.88
C ALA A 390 11.31 -4.95 13.53
N THR A 391 10.30 -5.06 14.41
CA THR A 391 9.12 -5.88 14.10
C THR A 391 8.09 -5.04 13.36
N LEU A 392 7.55 -5.57 12.26
CA LEU A 392 6.46 -4.99 11.48
C LEU A 392 5.37 -6.06 11.28
N LEU A 393 4.15 -5.76 11.71
CA LEU A 393 2.94 -6.51 11.38
C LEU A 393 2.20 -5.75 10.27
N ALA A 394 2.00 -6.39 9.13
CA ALA A 394 1.13 -5.91 8.06
C ALA A 394 -0.15 -6.75 7.99
N VAL A 395 -1.30 -6.13 7.81
CA VAL A 395 -2.61 -6.80 7.76
C VAL A 395 -3.38 -6.32 6.53
N LYS A 396 -4.03 -7.26 5.83
CA LYS A 396 -4.92 -6.96 4.71
C LYS A 396 -6.29 -7.59 4.91
N SER A 397 -7.34 -6.79 4.74
CA SER A 397 -8.72 -7.26 4.59
C SER A 397 -9.48 -6.19 3.84
N GLY A 398 -9.60 -6.38 2.54
CA GLY A 398 -9.98 -5.33 1.61
C GLY A 398 -10.56 -5.88 0.32
N PHE A 399 -10.34 -5.14 -0.75
CA PHE A 399 -10.75 -5.50 -2.10
C PHE A 399 -9.85 -6.62 -2.67
N SER A 400 -10.44 -7.49 -3.50
CA SER A 400 -9.76 -8.55 -4.24
C SER A 400 -10.18 -8.44 -5.69
N TRP A 401 -9.25 -8.03 -6.54
CA TRP A 401 -9.43 -7.88 -7.98
C TRP A 401 -8.09 -7.45 -8.60
N ASN A 402 -7.89 -7.84 -9.86
CA ASN A 402 -6.71 -7.52 -10.64
C ASN A 402 -5.40 -8.01 -9.96
N HIS A 403 -4.59 -7.11 -9.41
CA HIS A 403 -3.33 -7.45 -8.73
C HIS A 403 -3.47 -7.55 -7.21
N ALA A 404 -4.67 -7.35 -6.66
CA ALA A 404 -4.98 -7.62 -5.26
C ALA A 404 -5.57 -9.03 -5.11
N HIS A 405 -4.85 -9.91 -4.43
CA HIS A 405 -5.16 -11.33 -4.32
C HIS A 405 -6.36 -11.63 -3.41
N ALA A 406 -6.74 -12.91 -3.38
CA ALA A 406 -7.75 -13.48 -2.52
C ALA A 406 -7.21 -13.79 -1.11
N ASP A 407 -6.77 -12.73 -0.42
CA ASP A 407 -6.06 -12.72 0.87
C ASP A 407 -6.79 -11.98 2.03
N ALA A 408 -8.13 -11.92 2.02
CA ALA A 408 -8.89 -11.20 3.03
C ALA A 408 -8.64 -11.77 4.46
N ASN A 409 -8.35 -10.88 5.41
CA ASN A 409 -7.86 -11.16 6.77
C ASN A 409 -6.43 -11.76 6.86
N SER A 410 -5.66 -11.76 5.76
CA SER A 410 -4.25 -12.17 5.77
C SER A 410 -3.37 -11.18 6.53
N PHE A 411 -2.16 -11.63 6.86
CA PHE A 411 -1.15 -10.84 7.53
C PHE A 411 0.26 -11.33 7.18
N ILE A 412 1.24 -10.44 7.39
CA ILE A 412 2.67 -10.70 7.23
C ILE A 412 3.37 -10.16 8.48
N ILE A 413 4.35 -10.89 9.00
CA ILE A 413 5.21 -10.44 10.10
C ILE A 413 6.65 -10.43 9.64
N PHE A 414 7.23 -9.24 9.63
CA PHE A 414 8.67 -9.07 9.57
C PHE A 414 9.22 -8.97 10.99
N HIS A 415 10.30 -9.68 11.27
CA HIS A 415 10.93 -9.70 12.58
C HIS A 415 12.42 -10.05 12.42
N ASN A 416 13.30 -9.25 13.03
CA ASN A 416 14.75 -9.44 13.02
C ASN A 416 15.32 -9.63 11.60
N GLY A 417 14.88 -8.81 10.65
CA GLY A 417 15.47 -8.68 9.32
C GLY A 417 14.90 -9.61 8.25
N VAL A 418 13.85 -10.37 8.54
CA VAL A 418 13.18 -11.29 7.60
C VAL A 418 11.65 -11.28 7.79
N ASP A 419 10.92 -11.62 6.75
CA ASP A 419 9.49 -11.97 6.73
C ASP A 419 9.28 -13.36 7.35
N ILE A 420 9.29 -13.45 8.68
CA ILE A 420 9.26 -14.75 9.39
C ILE A 420 7.93 -15.50 9.25
N LEU A 421 6.83 -14.77 9.08
CA LEU A 421 5.54 -15.26 8.61
C LEU A 421 5.18 -14.43 7.39
N LYS A 422 5.16 -15.06 6.22
CA LYS A 422 5.23 -14.39 4.93
C LYS A 422 3.98 -14.60 4.08
N ASP A 423 3.92 -13.90 2.95
CA ASP A 423 3.04 -14.27 1.84
C ASP A 423 3.76 -15.24 0.90
N ALA A 424 3.03 -16.07 0.14
CA ALA A 424 3.64 -16.97 -0.84
C ALA A 424 4.25 -16.21 -2.03
N GLY A 425 3.78 -14.98 -2.31
CA GLY A 425 4.29 -14.13 -3.37
C GLY A 425 3.48 -14.26 -4.66
N THR A 426 4.16 -14.21 -5.81
CA THR A 426 3.49 -14.20 -7.11
C THR A 426 4.30 -14.94 -8.17
N CYS A 427 3.76 -15.07 -9.37
CA CYS A 427 4.49 -15.55 -10.53
C CYS A 427 4.01 -14.84 -11.80
N ASN A 428 4.58 -15.21 -12.95
CA ASN A 428 4.16 -14.60 -14.22
C ASN A 428 2.69 -14.94 -14.53
N TYR A 429 1.91 -13.94 -14.96
CA TYR A 429 0.47 -14.06 -15.23
C TYR A 429 0.07 -15.14 -16.24
N GLY A 430 0.96 -15.46 -17.18
CA GLY A 430 0.71 -16.52 -18.17
C GLY A 430 0.86 -17.94 -17.60
N LYS A 431 1.21 -18.09 -16.31
CA LYS A 431 1.38 -19.39 -15.65
C LYS A 431 0.10 -19.81 -14.95
N PRO A 432 -0.33 -21.08 -15.06
CA PRO A 432 -1.51 -21.59 -14.34
C PRO A 432 -1.44 -21.36 -12.83
N GLU A 433 -0.26 -21.51 -12.23
CA GLU A 433 -0.02 -21.34 -10.80
C GLU A 433 -0.39 -19.95 -10.28
N TYR A 434 -0.34 -18.93 -11.14
CA TYR A 434 -0.80 -17.58 -10.79
C TYR A 434 -2.28 -17.61 -10.40
N ARG A 435 -3.11 -18.19 -11.27
CA ARG A 435 -4.57 -18.26 -11.10
C ARG A 435 -4.97 -19.35 -10.10
N ASP A 436 -4.24 -20.45 -10.05
CA ASP A 436 -4.65 -21.63 -9.31
C ASP A 436 -4.11 -21.66 -7.86
N TYR A 437 -3.06 -20.88 -7.56
CA TYR A 437 -2.43 -20.87 -6.24
C TYR A 437 -2.12 -19.46 -5.73
N PHE A 438 -1.22 -18.71 -6.39
CA PHE A 438 -0.70 -17.45 -5.82
C PHE A 438 -1.78 -16.40 -5.58
N PHE A 439 -2.76 -16.29 -6.47
CA PHE A 439 -3.89 -15.39 -6.26
C PHE A 439 -4.88 -15.90 -5.19
N GLN A 440 -4.89 -17.21 -4.91
CA GLN A 440 -5.94 -17.87 -4.15
C GLN A 440 -5.65 -17.89 -2.65
N SER A 441 -6.69 -18.03 -1.84
CA SER A 441 -6.59 -18.08 -0.36
C SER A 441 -5.57 -19.09 0.17
N ASP A 442 -5.24 -20.13 -0.58
CA ASP A 442 -4.23 -21.15 -0.22
C ASP A 442 -2.80 -20.62 -0.15
N ALA A 443 -2.51 -19.46 -0.75
CA ALA A 443 -1.21 -18.81 -0.74
C ALA A 443 -1.02 -17.84 0.45
N HIS A 444 -2.03 -17.70 1.33
CA HIS A 444 -2.07 -16.62 2.32
C HIS A 444 -2.41 -17.10 3.75
N ASN A 445 -2.03 -16.30 4.76
CA ASN A 445 -2.28 -16.61 6.18
C ASN A 445 -3.74 -16.36 6.58
N VAL A 446 -4.68 -17.14 6.08
CA VAL A 446 -6.14 -16.95 6.25
C VAL A 446 -6.83 -18.11 6.98
N VAL A 447 -8.13 -17.96 7.25
CA VAL A 447 -9.00 -19.09 7.66
C VAL A 447 -9.73 -19.62 6.44
N LYS A 448 -9.80 -20.95 6.33
CA LYS A 448 -10.65 -21.65 5.38
C LYS A 448 -11.75 -22.44 6.08
N PHE A 449 -12.80 -22.76 5.33
CA PHE A 449 -13.92 -23.58 5.76
C PHE A 449 -14.16 -24.72 4.77
N ASN A 450 -14.10 -25.96 5.24
CA ASN A 450 -14.21 -27.17 4.42
C ASN A 450 -13.28 -27.16 3.19
N GLY A 451 -12.03 -26.72 3.32
CA GLY A 451 -11.10 -26.66 2.18
C GLY A 451 -11.30 -25.45 1.27
N GLN A 452 -12.20 -24.52 1.60
CA GLN A 452 -12.52 -23.36 0.75
C GLN A 452 -12.19 -22.02 1.44
N GLY A 453 -11.65 -21.08 0.66
CA GLY A 453 -11.41 -19.69 1.06
C GLY A 453 -12.31 -18.74 0.29
N GLN A 454 -11.78 -17.60 -0.16
CA GLN A 454 -12.51 -16.72 -1.07
C GLN A 454 -12.82 -17.45 -2.39
N PRO A 455 -13.97 -17.17 -3.03
CA PRO A 455 -14.32 -17.73 -4.33
C PRO A 455 -13.29 -17.38 -5.41
N HIS A 456 -12.85 -18.37 -6.19
CA HIS A 456 -11.89 -18.18 -7.28
C HIS A 456 -12.37 -17.15 -8.33
N GLU A 457 -13.69 -17.07 -8.55
CA GLU A 457 -14.29 -16.15 -9.51
C GLU A 457 -14.05 -14.67 -9.17
N GLN A 458 -13.72 -14.33 -7.91
CA GLN A 458 -13.39 -12.95 -7.52
C GLN A 458 -12.15 -12.41 -8.22
N GLN A 459 -11.28 -13.27 -8.75
CA GLN A 459 -10.19 -12.82 -9.62
C GLN A 459 -10.71 -12.05 -10.84
N ASP A 460 -11.78 -12.54 -11.46
CA ASP A 460 -12.32 -11.99 -12.70
C ASP A 460 -13.51 -11.04 -12.45
N PHE A 461 -14.29 -11.26 -11.39
CA PHE A 461 -15.50 -10.49 -11.07
C PHE A 461 -15.37 -9.53 -9.88
N ALA A 462 -14.18 -9.46 -9.28
CA ALA A 462 -13.90 -8.75 -8.04
C ALA A 462 -14.69 -9.26 -6.82
N SER A 463 -14.25 -8.88 -5.62
CA SER A 463 -15.05 -9.05 -4.41
C SER A 463 -16.18 -8.02 -4.36
N THR A 464 -17.38 -8.43 -4.80
CA THR A 464 -18.62 -7.62 -4.78
C THR A 464 -18.94 -7.04 -3.40
N LEU A 465 -18.64 -7.80 -2.35
CA LEU A 465 -18.68 -7.37 -0.96
C LEU A 465 -17.23 -7.28 -0.47
N PRO A 466 -16.65 -6.09 -0.31
CA PRO A 466 -15.24 -5.98 0.07
C PRO A 466 -15.02 -6.29 1.54
N GLY A 467 -13.77 -6.61 1.89
CA GLY A 467 -13.29 -6.68 3.27
C GLY A 467 -13.00 -5.29 3.81
N TYR A 468 -12.82 -5.19 5.12
CA TYR A 468 -12.50 -3.91 5.78
C TYR A 468 -11.53 -4.06 6.94
N LEU A 469 -10.73 -3.01 7.16
CA LEU A 469 -10.04 -2.76 8.42
C LEU A 469 -10.70 -1.59 9.14
N CYS A 470 -11.31 -1.85 10.30
CA CYS A 470 -12.27 -0.91 10.89
C CYS A 470 -11.69 -0.02 11.99
N THR A 471 -10.77 -0.54 12.81
CA THR A 471 -10.35 0.14 14.04
C THR A 471 -8.90 -0.17 14.32
N MET A 472 -8.04 0.85 14.30
CA MET A 472 -6.64 0.77 14.68
C MET A 472 -6.38 1.57 15.96
N LEU A 473 -5.60 1.03 16.88
CA LEU A 473 -5.04 1.76 18.03
C LEU A 473 -3.54 1.46 18.14
N ASP A 474 -2.75 2.49 18.42
CA ASP A 474 -1.31 2.37 18.65
C ASP A 474 -0.94 3.08 19.95
N GLY A 475 -0.95 2.33 21.06
CA GLY A 475 -0.44 2.74 22.35
C GLY A 475 0.99 2.23 22.56
N ASP A 476 1.82 2.27 21.53
CA ASP A 476 3.23 1.89 21.56
C ASP A 476 3.47 0.40 21.90
N ASN A 477 3.56 -0.02 23.17
CA ASN A 477 3.70 -1.45 23.50
C ASN A 477 2.39 -2.24 23.39
N ILE A 478 1.25 -1.56 23.32
CA ILE A 478 -0.07 -2.16 23.04
C ILE A 478 -0.55 -1.63 21.69
N LYS A 479 -0.91 -2.51 20.77
CA LYS A 479 -1.51 -2.15 19.48
C LYS A 479 -2.68 -3.05 19.14
N TYR A 480 -3.61 -2.54 18.35
CA TYR A 480 -4.81 -3.29 17.97
C TYR A 480 -5.26 -2.92 16.56
N ILE A 481 -5.65 -3.93 15.77
CA ILE A 481 -6.42 -3.74 14.53
C ILE A 481 -7.54 -4.78 14.42
N LEU A 482 -8.72 -4.34 13.97
CA LEU A 482 -9.84 -5.21 13.59
C LEU A 482 -9.92 -5.39 12.07
N ALA A 483 -9.86 -6.64 11.62
CA ALA A 483 -10.10 -7.04 10.24
C ALA A 483 -11.46 -7.76 10.11
N ASN A 484 -12.18 -7.43 9.04
CA ASN A 484 -13.47 -8.04 8.70
C ASN A 484 -13.46 -8.53 7.25
N GLY A 485 -13.27 -9.83 7.09
CA GLY A 485 -13.27 -10.53 5.80
C GLY A 485 -14.61 -11.15 5.46
N THR A 486 -15.70 -10.78 6.15
CA THR A 486 -17.03 -11.40 5.94
C THR A 486 -17.54 -11.17 4.52
N GLY A 487 -17.33 -9.97 3.96
CA GLY A 487 -17.80 -9.66 2.61
C GLY A 487 -17.21 -10.59 1.55
N PRO A 488 -15.88 -10.65 1.41
CA PRO A 488 -15.26 -11.42 0.34
C PRO A 488 -15.42 -12.93 0.52
N THR A 489 -15.78 -13.39 1.72
CA THR A 489 -16.00 -14.81 2.03
C THR A 489 -17.47 -15.11 2.37
N SER A 490 -18.39 -14.27 1.89
CA SER A 490 -19.81 -14.27 2.32
C SER A 490 -20.60 -15.51 1.89
N ASP A 491 -20.13 -16.25 0.89
CA ASP A 491 -20.66 -17.54 0.47
C ASP A 491 -20.42 -18.64 1.51
N LEU A 492 -19.33 -18.52 2.29
CA LEU A 492 -18.97 -19.45 3.35
C LEU A 492 -19.37 -18.95 4.74
N PHE A 493 -19.15 -17.66 5.01
CA PHE A 493 -19.24 -17.07 6.33
C PHE A 493 -20.32 -16.00 6.44
N SER A 494 -21.12 -16.12 7.49
CA SER A 494 -21.95 -15.02 8.02
C SER A 494 -21.17 -14.07 8.94
N ARG A 495 -19.96 -14.48 9.35
CA ARG A 495 -19.05 -13.72 10.22
C ARG A 495 -17.62 -14.22 10.01
N ASN A 496 -16.71 -13.33 9.63
CA ASN A 496 -15.28 -13.61 9.50
C ASN A 496 -14.44 -12.43 10.04
N TYR A 497 -14.39 -12.31 11.36
CA TYR A 497 -13.69 -11.22 12.06
C TYR A 497 -12.38 -11.75 12.61
N ARG A 498 -11.30 -11.01 12.37
CA ARG A 498 -9.97 -11.30 12.91
C ARG A 498 -9.44 -10.09 13.65
N HIS A 499 -9.09 -10.30 14.91
CA HIS A 499 -8.53 -9.31 15.79
C HIS A 499 -7.03 -9.57 15.91
N PHE A 500 -6.22 -8.54 15.72
CA PHE A 500 -4.81 -8.57 16.02
C PHE A 500 -4.56 -7.67 17.24
N LEU A 501 -4.23 -8.26 18.37
CA LEU A 501 -3.84 -7.56 19.59
C LEU A 501 -2.37 -7.81 19.83
N TRP A 502 -1.54 -6.78 19.73
CA TRP A 502 -0.11 -6.87 19.98
C TRP A 502 0.21 -6.25 21.33
N ILE A 503 0.72 -7.04 22.27
CA ILE A 503 1.18 -6.59 23.58
C ILE A 503 2.62 -7.02 23.77
N ASP A 504 3.51 -6.06 24.00
CA ASP A 504 4.94 -6.26 24.19
C ASP A 504 5.56 -7.11 23.07
N ASN A 505 5.98 -8.35 23.35
CA ASN A 505 6.57 -9.27 22.38
C ASN A 505 5.61 -10.37 21.91
N ILE A 506 4.30 -10.22 22.11
CA ILE A 506 3.30 -11.22 21.70
C ILE A 506 2.23 -10.58 20.82
N ILE A 507 1.95 -11.19 19.67
CA ILE A 507 0.83 -10.85 18.80
C ILE A 507 -0.23 -11.94 18.96
N TYR A 508 -1.39 -11.56 19.46
CA TYR A 508 -2.56 -12.43 19.55
C TYR A 508 -3.42 -12.28 18.31
N ILE A 509 -3.67 -13.39 17.63
CA ILE A 509 -4.64 -13.52 16.55
C ILE A 509 -5.88 -14.18 17.14
N ILE A 510 -7.00 -13.46 17.12
CA ILE A 510 -8.27 -13.92 17.68
C ILE A 510 -9.32 -13.87 16.57
N ASP A 511 -9.81 -15.03 16.15
CA ASP A 511 -10.86 -15.14 15.13
C ASP A 511 -12.22 -15.34 15.79
N ASP A 512 -13.22 -14.56 15.39
CA ASP A 512 -14.64 -14.80 15.70
C ASP A 512 -15.38 -15.04 14.40
N ILE A 513 -15.59 -16.33 14.12
CA ILE A 513 -15.97 -16.84 12.82
C ILE A 513 -17.25 -17.67 12.91
N LYS A 514 -18.14 -17.49 11.95
CA LYS A 514 -19.40 -18.23 11.84
C LYS A 514 -19.73 -18.52 10.39
N SER A 515 -19.73 -19.80 10.02
CA SER A 515 -20.16 -20.29 8.72
C SER A 515 -21.69 -20.47 8.65
N HIS A 516 -22.23 -20.57 7.44
CA HIS A 516 -23.67 -20.81 7.22
C HIS A 516 -24.11 -22.23 7.60
N GLN A 517 -23.17 -23.17 7.64
CA GLN A 517 -23.41 -24.59 7.93
C GLN A 517 -22.33 -25.15 8.86
N ALA A 518 -22.60 -26.26 9.54
CA ALA A 518 -21.59 -26.93 10.35
C ALA A 518 -20.56 -27.66 9.46
N GLY A 519 -19.28 -27.47 9.74
CA GLY A 519 -18.17 -28.00 8.96
C GLY A 519 -16.85 -27.91 9.72
N HIS A 520 -15.76 -27.89 8.97
CA HIS A 520 -14.39 -27.86 9.47
C HIS A 520 -13.74 -26.51 9.20
N PHE A 521 -13.07 -25.98 10.21
CA PHE A 521 -12.27 -24.76 10.11
C PHE A 521 -10.81 -25.13 10.07
N GLU A 522 -10.04 -24.40 9.26
CA GLU A 522 -8.60 -24.57 9.17
C GLU A 522 -7.90 -23.21 9.04
N TRP A 523 -6.71 -23.10 9.65
CA TRP A 523 -5.90 -21.88 9.67
C TRP A 523 -4.60 -22.13 8.92
N LEU A 524 -4.34 -21.31 7.91
CA LEU A 524 -3.13 -21.39 7.10
C LEU A 524 -2.00 -20.54 7.67
N TRP A 525 -0.79 -21.09 7.61
CA TRP A 525 0.44 -20.47 8.10
C TRP A 525 1.57 -20.68 7.10
N HIS A 526 2.13 -19.58 6.60
CA HIS A 526 3.22 -19.55 5.63
C HIS A 526 4.52 -19.11 6.32
N PRO A 527 5.38 -20.07 6.72
CA PRO A 527 6.62 -19.78 7.42
C PRO A 527 7.70 -19.27 6.45
N GLY A 528 8.37 -18.17 6.79
CA GLY A 528 9.55 -17.68 6.08
C GLY A 528 10.86 -18.25 6.61
N GLY A 529 10.85 -19.47 7.14
CA GLY A 529 11.99 -20.08 7.81
C GLY A 529 11.83 -21.58 8.09
N ASN A 530 12.82 -22.16 8.77
CA ASN A 530 12.77 -23.57 9.15
C ASN A 530 11.76 -23.78 10.27
N VAL A 531 10.89 -24.78 10.09
CA VAL A 531 9.82 -25.10 11.03
C VAL A 531 10.19 -26.28 11.91
N LYS A 532 9.88 -26.17 13.21
CA LYS A 532 9.91 -27.28 14.17
C LYS A 532 8.59 -27.32 14.93
N MET A 533 7.88 -28.45 14.83
CA MET A 533 6.74 -28.76 15.68
C MET A 533 7.22 -29.39 16.98
N LYS A 534 6.91 -28.79 18.13
CA LYS A 534 7.27 -29.31 19.46
C LYS A 534 6.22 -28.88 20.49
N GLU A 535 5.88 -29.74 21.44
CA GLU A 535 5.16 -29.35 22.67
C GLU A 535 3.91 -28.46 22.46
N MET A 536 3.11 -28.77 21.43
CA MET A 536 1.87 -28.05 21.07
C MET A 536 2.07 -26.66 20.44
N GLU A 537 3.24 -26.39 19.89
CA GLU A 537 3.55 -25.14 19.20
C GLU A 537 4.41 -25.38 17.94
N MET A 538 4.37 -24.39 17.04
CA MET A 538 5.19 -24.33 15.83
C MET A 538 6.25 -23.24 16.01
N THR A 539 7.52 -23.64 16.09
CA THR A 539 8.65 -22.69 16.08
C THR A 539 9.14 -22.49 14.66
N ILE A 540 9.27 -21.23 14.25
CA ILE A 540 9.86 -20.83 12.97
C ILE A 540 11.18 -20.12 13.26
N THR A 541 12.25 -20.49 12.55
CA THR A 541 13.57 -19.87 12.69
C THR A 541 14.21 -19.61 11.33
N ASN A 542 14.66 -18.38 11.10
CA ASN A 542 15.45 -17.99 9.94
C ASN A 542 16.60 -17.07 10.40
N GLY A 543 17.83 -17.60 10.36
CA GLY A 543 19.00 -16.92 10.91
C GLY A 543 18.81 -16.56 12.39
N ASN A 544 18.90 -15.27 12.72
CA ASN A 544 18.70 -14.75 14.07
C ASN A 544 17.22 -14.48 14.42
N SER A 545 16.33 -14.50 13.42
CA SER A 545 14.89 -14.34 13.63
C SER A 545 14.25 -15.64 14.07
N SER A 546 13.39 -15.57 15.08
CA SER A 546 12.57 -16.72 15.45
C SER A 546 11.28 -16.29 16.13
N VAL A 547 10.20 -17.00 15.80
CA VAL A 547 8.89 -16.84 16.44
C VAL A 547 8.32 -18.19 16.83
N VAL A 548 7.42 -18.18 17.79
CA VAL A 548 6.64 -19.35 18.20
C VAL A 548 5.16 -19.07 17.97
N VAL A 549 4.52 -19.90 17.16
CA VAL A 549 3.07 -19.89 16.94
C VAL A 549 2.45 -20.94 17.86
N ARG A 550 1.64 -20.48 18.81
CA ARG A 550 0.99 -21.32 19.83
C ARG A 550 -0.53 -21.14 19.78
N PRO A 551 -1.28 -22.11 19.22
CA PRO A 551 -2.74 -22.13 19.34
C PRO A 551 -3.18 -22.36 20.79
N LEU A 552 -4.10 -21.54 21.29
CA LEU A 552 -4.56 -21.56 22.69
C LEU A 552 -6.02 -22.04 22.79
N TYR A 553 -6.88 -21.48 21.94
CA TYR A 553 -8.31 -21.80 21.84
C TYR A 553 -8.72 -22.04 20.38
N PRO A 554 -9.74 -22.88 20.13
CA PRO A 554 -10.50 -23.66 21.11
C PRO A 554 -9.76 -24.90 21.64
N ARG A 555 -8.64 -25.26 21.01
CA ARG A 555 -7.78 -26.41 21.34
C ARG A 555 -6.32 -26.01 21.13
N THR A 556 -5.42 -26.67 21.82
CA THR A 556 -3.97 -26.58 21.58
C THR A 556 -3.60 -27.41 20.34
N LEU A 557 -2.43 -27.16 19.77
CA LEU A 557 -1.88 -28.00 18.71
C LEU A 557 -1.55 -29.39 19.25
N SER A 558 -1.79 -30.42 18.46
CA SER A 558 -1.47 -31.79 18.85
C SER A 558 0.04 -32.02 18.87
N PRO A 559 0.59 -32.75 19.87
CA PRO A 559 1.97 -33.21 19.82
C PRO A 559 2.18 -34.38 18.84
N VAL A 560 1.12 -35.12 18.45
CA VAL A 560 1.16 -36.27 17.52
C VAL A 560 -0.11 -36.37 16.66
N ASP A 561 0.00 -36.82 15.40
CA ASP A 561 -1.12 -36.83 14.44
C ASP A 561 -2.34 -37.70 14.84
N SER A 562 -2.19 -38.59 15.82
CA SER A 562 -3.25 -39.51 16.25
C SER A 562 -4.26 -38.90 17.23
N GLU A 563 -3.99 -37.75 17.85
CA GLU A 563 -4.90 -37.12 18.82
C GLU A 563 -5.96 -36.25 18.17
N ARG A 564 -7.12 -36.85 17.88
CA ARG A 564 -8.25 -36.19 17.22
C ARG A 564 -9.05 -35.20 18.10
N GLU A 565 -8.62 -34.94 19.33
CA GLU A 565 -9.25 -33.93 20.21
C GLU A 565 -8.55 -32.56 20.16
N SER A 566 -7.28 -32.52 19.72
CA SER A 566 -6.43 -31.33 19.57
C SER A 566 -6.49 -30.81 18.14
N LEU A 567 -5.98 -29.59 17.87
CA LEU A 567 -5.78 -29.17 16.48
C LEU A 567 -4.70 -30.08 15.86
N TYR A 568 -5.02 -30.76 14.77
CA TYR A 568 -4.01 -31.45 13.98
C TYR A 568 -3.50 -30.52 12.88
N TRP A 569 -2.34 -30.83 12.31
CA TRP A 569 -1.76 -30.02 11.25
C TRP A 569 -1.47 -30.87 10.02
N GLU A 570 -1.62 -30.25 8.86
CA GLU A 570 -1.17 -30.78 7.58
C GLU A 570 -0.04 -29.90 7.08
N LYS A 571 1.00 -30.54 6.54
CA LYS A 571 2.06 -29.86 5.81
C LYS A 571 1.76 -29.97 4.32
N ILE A 572 1.69 -28.83 3.65
CA ILE A 572 1.36 -28.74 2.24
C ILE A 572 2.59 -28.22 1.49
N VAL A 573 2.92 -28.88 0.38
CA VAL A 573 4.01 -28.46 -0.52
C VAL A 573 3.40 -27.70 -1.68
N ALA A 574 3.90 -26.50 -1.93
CA ALA A 574 3.38 -25.61 -2.96
C ALA A 574 4.52 -24.92 -3.73
N PRO A 575 4.23 -24.32 -4.90
CA PRO A 575 5.21 -23.53 -5.63
C PRO A 575 5.73 -22.36 -4.78
N LYS A 576 7.03 -22.11 -4.87
CA LYS A 576 7.67 -20.94 -4.26
C LYS A 576 7.54 -19.73 -5.20
N ASP A 577 7.54 -18.53 -4.63
CA ASP A 577 7.62 -17.24 -5.34
C ASP A 577 8.46 -17.30 -6.63
N HIS A 578 7.92 -16.72 -7.71
CA HIS A 578 8.46 -16.76 -9.07
C HIS A 578 8.73 -18.17 -9.66
N LEU A 579 8.12 -19.22 -9.10
CA LEU A 579 8.33 -20.63 -9.45
C LEU A 579 9.79 -21.08 -9.25
N GLU A 580 10.50 -20.47 -8.30
CA GLU A 580 11.89 -20.82 -7.95
C GLU A 580 11.97 -22.06 -7.05
N GLY A 581 11.25 -23.12 -7.43
CA GLY A 581 11.14 -24.38 -6.70
C GLY A 581 9.84 -24.50 -5.91
N THR A 582 9.90 -25.21 -4.79
CA THR A 582 8.76 -25.48 -3.91
C THR A 582 9.07 -25.05 -2.49
N GLU A 583 8.01 -24.79 -1.73
CA GLU A 583 8.08 -24.51 -0.29
C GLU A 583 6.97 -25.21 0.47
N GLU A 584 7.05 -25.17 1.79
CA GLU A 584 6.09 -25.81 2.70
C GLU A 584 5.30 -24.75 3.46
N TYR A 585 3.98 -24.91 3.51
CA TYR A 585 3.11 -24.18 4.43
C TYR A 585 2.28 -25.16 5.26
N TYR A 586 1.65 -24.66 6.32
CA TYR A 586 0.99 -25.49 7.31
C TYR A 586 -0.47 -25.09 7.47
N SER A 587 -1.36 -26.08 7.49
CA SER A 587 -2.78 -25.92 7.78
C SER A 587 -3.10 -26.54 9.13
N PHE A 588 -3.63 -25.76 10.08
CA PHE A 588 -4.09 -26.27 11.38
C PHE A 588 -5.59 -26.51 11.30
N HIS A 589 -6.05 -27.72 11.57
CA HIS A 589 -7.45 -28.11 11.41
C HIS A 589 -8.13 -28.32 12.76
N LEU A 590 -9.36 -27.80 12.88
CA LEU A 590 -10.24 -28.12 13.98
C LEU A 590 -10.95 -29.46 13.73
N PRO A 591 -10.76 -30.49 14.58
CA PRO A 591 -11.40 -31.79 14.38
C PRO A 591 -12.93 -31.74 14.52
N SER A 592 -13.42 -30.82 15.35
CA SER A 592 -14.85 -30.69 15.64
C SER A 592 -15.60 -30.10 14.45
N LYS A 593 -16.74 -30.73 14.11
CA LYS A 593 -17.68 -30.19 13.13
C LYS A 593 -18.60 -29.17 13.78
N VAL A 594 -18.35 -27.89 13.53
CA VAL A 594 -19.10 -26.77 14.12
C VAL A 594 -19.36 -25.71 13.06
N ASN A 595 -20.28 -24.79 13.32
CA ASN A 595 -20.54 -23.64 12.44
C ASN A 595 -20.09 -22.31 13.05
N LYS A 596 -19.54 -22.33 14.26
CA LYS A 596 -19.05 -21.14 14.96
C LYS A 596 -17.84 -21.49 15.79
N VAL A 597 -16.82 -20.65 15.73
CA VAL A 597 -15.58 -20.77 16.52
C VAL A 597 -15.15 -19.40 16.99
N MET A 598 -14.70 -19.34 18.24
CA MET A 598 -13.81 -18.29 18.71
C MET A 598 -12.45 -18.93 18.96
N SER A 599 -11.43 -18.49 18.22
CA SER A 599 -10.06 -18.98 18.37
C SER A 599 -9.17 -17.91 19.00
N MET A 600 -8.05 -18.35 19.57
CA MET A 600 -6.99 -17.46 20.00
C MET A 600 -5.67 -18.20 19.77
N SER A 601 -4.75 -17.56 19.05
CA SER A 601 -3.39 -18.01 18.82
C SER A 601 -2.43 -16.91 19.24
N ALA A 602 -1.34 -17.27 19.90
CA ALA A 602 -0.26 -16.36 20.25
C ALA A 602 0.94 -16.57 19.32
N ILE A 603 1.45 -15.48 18.76
CA ILE A 603 2.73 -15.42 18.07
C ILE A 603 3.70 -14.73 19.02
N ILE A 604 4.61 -15.51 19.59
CA ILE A 604 5.63 -15.03 20.53
C ILE A 604 6.87 -14.66 19.72
N LEU A 605 7.22 -13.37 19.74
CA LEU A 605 8.41 -12.81 19.12
C LEU A 605 9.60 -13.03 20.04
N LYS A 606 10.65 -13.70 19.53
CA LYS A 606 11.86 -13.96 20.30
C LYS A 606 12.91 -12.89 20.01
N GLU A 607 13.54 -12.35 21.06
CA GLU A 607 14.64 -11.39 20.94
C GLU A 607 15.81 -11.97 20.13
N SER A 608 16.02 -13.29 20.22
CA SER A 608 16.96 -14.02 19.38
C SER A 608 16.51 -15.48 19.18
N ALA A 609 17.02 -16.11 18.12
CA ALA A 609 16.78 -17.53 17.86
C ALA A 609 17.10 -18.44 19.06
N GLY A 610 18.13 -18.11 19.84
CA GLY A 610 18.60 -18.86 21.00
C GLY A 610 17.85 -18.60 22.31
N GLN A 611 16.90 -17.65 22.37
CA GLN A 611 16.14 -17.36 23.59
C GLN A 611 15.39 -18.61 24.06
N GLY A 612 15.75 -19.13 25.24
CA GLY A 612 15.10 -20.31 25.83
C GLY A 612 13.91 -19.97 26.71
N GLU A 613 13.99 -18.85 27.44
CA GLU A 613 12.91 -18.39 28.32
C GLU A 613 11.84 -17.66 27.52
N LEU A 614 10.66 -18.26 27.42
CA LEU A 614 9.49 -17.70 26.76
C LEU A 614 8.44 -17.29 27.80
N PRO A 615 7.55 -16.34 27.47
CA PRO A 615 6.39 -16.04 28.30
C PRO A 615 5.59 -17.30 28.62
N VAL A 616 5.25 -17.47 29.91
CA VAL A 616 4.37 -18.53 30.37
C VAL A 616 2.94 -18.09 30.11
N ILE A 617 2.20 -18.86 29.30
CA ILE A 617 0.81 -18.57 28.95
C ILE A 617 -0.09 -19.64 29.57
N GLU A 618 -0.87 -19.26 30.57
CA GLU A 618 -1.87 -20.11 31.20
C GLU A 618 -3.24 -19.84 30.59
N ARG A 619 -3.93 -20.88 30.09
CA ARG A 619 -5.31 -20.78 29.62
C ARG A 619 -6.28 -20.73 30.78
N ARG A 620 -7.29 -19.86 30.69
CA ARG A 620 -8.25 -19.59 31.76
C ARG A 620 -9.66 -19.48 31.19
N GLN A 621 -10.65 -20.00 31.89
CA GLN A 621 -12.04 -19.96 31.44
C GLN A 621 -12.99 -19.83 32.62
N GLY A 622 -14.12 -19.20 32.39
CA GLY A 622 -15.21 -19.10 33.34
C GLY A 622 -16.55 -19.04 32.63
N GLU A 623 -17.58 -18.55 33.32
CA GLU A 623 -18.92 -18.46 32.76
C GLU A 623 -18.96 -17.44 31.61
N ASN A 624 -19.14 -17.92 30.38
CA ASN A 624 -19.22 -17.13 29.15
C ASN A 624 -17.98 -16.28 28.82
N TRP A 625 -16.81 -16.64 29.36
CA TRP A 625 -15.54 -16.02 28.97
C TRP A 625 -14.42 -17.05 28.92
N MET A 626 -13.47 -16.81 28.02
CA MET A 626 -12.19 -17.50 27.95
C MET A 626 -11.06 -16.48 27.95
N GLY A 627 -9.84 -16.89 28.26
CA GLY A 627 -8.76 -15.94 28.40
C GLY A 627 -7.41 -16.59 28.65
N VAL A 628 -6.39 -15.76 28.78
CA VAL A 628 -5.05 -16.20 29.15
C VAL A 628 -4.46 -15.30 30.21
N ARG A 629 -3.66 -15.89 31.10
CA ARG A 629 -2.71 -15.17 31.94
C ARG A 629 -1.32 -15.36 31.37
N VAL A 630 -0.67 -14.27 31.02
CA VAL A 630 0.70 -14.28 30.51
C VAL A 630 1.63 -13.72 31.55
N THR A 631 2.62 -14.51 31.96
CA THR A 631 3.70 -14.10 32.85
C THR A 631 4.98 -14.01 32.04
N SER A 632 5.56 -12.82 31.97
CA SER A 632 6.84 -12.56 31.31
C SER A 632 7.66 -11.62 32.17
N GLN A 633 8.86 -12.05 32.57
CA GLN A 633 9.75 -11.26 33.44
C GLN A 633 9.00 -10.78 34.71
N ASN A 634 8.85 -9.46 34.90
CA ASN A 634 8.19 -8.83 36.04
C ASN A 634 6.80 -8.26 35.69
N LYS A 635 6.11 -8.82 34.69
CA LYS A 635 4.78 -8.39 34.23
C LYS A 635 3.85 -9.60 34.09
N ILE A 636 2.62 -9.44 34.60
CA ILE A 636 1.49 -10.31 34.31
C ILE A 636 0.52 -9.52 33.44
N THR A 637 0.03 -10.15 32.37
CA THR A 637 -1.07 -9.62 31.54
C THR A 637 -2.18 -10.66 31.50
N ASP A 638 -3.33 -10.32 32.08
CA ASP A 638 -4.55 -11.11 31.94
C ASP A 638 -5.33 -10.60 30.72
N ILE A 639 -5.70 -11.49 29.80
CA ILE A 639 -6.51 -11.20 28.61
C ILE A 639 -7.79 -12.02 28.69
N TYR A 640 -8.93 -11.36 28.54
CA TYR A 640 -10.25 -11.97 28.57
C TYR A 640 -10.99 -11.70 27.27
N LEU A 641 -11.58 -12.76 26.71
CA LEU A 641 -12.48 -12.76 25.57
C LEU A 641 -13.89 -13.08 26.04
N ASN A 642 -14.81 -12.16 25.77
CA ASN A 642 -16.20 -12.24 26.15
C ASN A 642 -17.03 -12.99 25.10
N GLN A 643 -17.49 -14.18 25.44
CA GLN A 643 -18.25 -15.04 24.52
C GLN A 643 -19.70 -14.57 24.31
N LEU A 644 -20.18 -13.61 25.11
CA LEU A 644 -21.50 -12.99 24.95
C LEU A 644 -21.47 -11.79 24.00
N ALA A 645 -20.29 -11.20 23.75
CA ALA A 645 -20.13 -9.98 22.95
C ALA A 645 -19.89 -10.27 21.45
N ASP A 646 -20.48 -11.35 20.95
CA ASP A 646 -20.20 -11.92 19.63
C ASP A 646 -21.22 -11.54 18.54
N GLY A 647 -21.95 -10.45 18.81
CA GLY A 647 -23.00 -9.90 17.96
C GLY A 647 -24.36 -10.61 18.04
N ARG A 648 -24.50 -11.73 18.76
CA ARG A 648 -25.80 -12.45 18.86
C ARG A 648 -26.76 -11.83 19.86
N ARG A 649 -26.27 -11.13 20.88
CA ARG A 649 -27.08 -10.43 21.89
C ARG A 649 -27.13 -8.95 21.53
N MET A 650 -28.20 -8.52 20.88
CA MET A 650 -28.37 -7.12 20.43
C MET A 650 -29.27 -6.30 21.37
N ASP A 651 -30.15 -6.95 22.13
CA ASP A 651 -31.12 -6.36 23.06
C ASP A 651 -30.79 -6.67 24.54
N GLN A 652 -29.70 -7.40 24.78
CA GLN A 652 -29.27 -7.83 26.11
C GLN A 652 -27.82 -7.44 26.37
N PRO A 653 -27.46 -7.10 27.62
CA PRO A 653 -26.08 -6.78 27.97
C PRO A 653 -25.20 -8.04 27.87
N SER A 654 -24.03 -7.89 27.25
CA SER A 654 -22.98 -8.91 27.20
C SER A 654 -22.02 -8.77 28.39
N ILE A 655 -22.54 -8.78 29.62
CA ILE A 655 -21.72 -8.62 30.84
C ILE A 655 -21.13 -9.97 31.26
N ILE A 656 -19.84 -9.98 31.59
CA ILE A 656 -19.10 -11.12 32.15
C ILE A 656 -18.40 -10.73 33.45
N HIS A 657 -18.02 -11.73 34.25
CA HIS A 657 -17.38 -11.55 35.56
C HIS A 657 -16.02 -12.26 35.70
N PRO A 658 -15.00 -11.92 34.89
CA PRO A 658 -13.68 -12.57 34.98
C PRO A 658 -12.91 -12.08 36.21
N ASP A 659 -12.50 -12.99 37.10
CA ASP A 659 -11.57 -12.73 38.21
C ASP A 659 -11.91 -11.53 39.12
N GLY A 660 -13.20 -11.32 39.36
CA GLY A 660 -13.72 -10.22 40.18
C GLY A 660 -13.94 -8.92 39.40
N TRP A 661 -13.49 -8.83 38.15
CA TRP A 661 -13.91 -7.76 37.25
C TRP A 661 -15.35 -7.97 36.79
N THR A 662 -16.04 -6.88 36.49
CA THR A 662 -17.30 -6.86 35.76
C THR A 662 -17.11 -5.95 34.55
N THR A 663 -17.36 -6.50 33.37
CA THR A 663 -17.18 -5.78 32.11
C THR A 663 -18.12 -6.27 31.03
N ASP A 664 -18.41 -5.39 30.09
CA ASP A 664 -19.14 -5.69 28.86
C ASP A 664 -18.23 -5.64 27.61
N ALA A 665 -16.92 -5.49 27.80
CA ALA A 665 -15.94 -5.44 26.72
C ALA A 665 -15.90 -6.75 25.94
N TYR A 666 -15.63 -6.67 24.64
CA TYR A 666 -15.37 -7.85 23.82
C TYR A 666 -14.01 -8.48 24.17
N LEU A 667 -12.96 -7.64 24.20
CA LEU A 667 -11.65 -8.00 24.74
C LEU A 667 -11.29 -7.04 25.88
N LEU A 668 -10.70 -7.61 26.93
CA LEU A 668 -10.13 -6.87 28.04
C LEU A 668 -8.72 -7.41 28.27
N ALA A 669 -7.70 -6.54 28.26
CA ALA A 669 -6.37 -6.89 28.78
C ALA A 669 -6.01 -5.98 29.94
N ILE A 670 -5.47 -6.55 31.01
CA ILE A 670 -5.05 -5.82 32.21
C ILE A 670 -3.64 -6.29 32.57
N SER A 671 -2.68 -5.37 32.61
CA SER A 671 -1.30 -5.69 32.98
C SER A 671 -0.89 -5.10 34.32
N TYR A 672 -0.21 -5.90 35.14
CA TYR A 672 0.20 -5.55 36.50
C TYR A 672 1.45 -6.33 36.92
N THR A 673 2.04 -5.96 38.05
CA THR A 673 3.27 -6.61 38.56
C THR A 673 2.92 -7.91 39.31
N PRO A 674 3.69 -8.99 39.16
CA PRO A 674 3.50 -10.20 39.97
C PRO A 674 3.41 -9.89 41.47
N GLY A 675 2.37 -10.40 42.13
CA GLY A 675 2.11 -10.19 43.56
C GLY A 675 1.46 -8.85 43.93
N SER A 676 1.26 -7.92 42.98
CA SER A 676 0.45 -6.71 43.21
C SER A 676 -1.05 -6.97 43.00
N ASP A 677 -1.88 -6.06 43.50
CA ASP A 677 -3.31 -6.06 43.21
C ASP A 677 -3.55 -5.65 41.73
N PRO A 678 -4.28 -6.44 40.91
CA PRO A 678 -4.63 -6.07 39.54
C PRO A 678 -5.39 -4.74 39.42
N THR A 679 -6.02 -4.26 40.50
CA THR A 679 -6.65 -2.92 40.55
C THR A 679 -5.65 -1.77 40.42
N GLN A 680 -4.37 -2.03 40.67
CA GLN A 680 -3.28 -1.06 40.53
C GLN A 680 -2.62 -1.13 39.14
N SER A 681 -3.28 -1.78 38.18
CA SER A 681 -2.81 -1.89 36.80
C SER A 681 -2.46 -0.53 36.21
N LYS A 682 -1.32 -0.48 35.52
CA LYS A 682 -0.87 0.70 34.78
C LYS A 682 -1.25 0.62 33.31
N GLU A 683 -1.68 -0.53 32.81
CA GLU A 683 -1.97 -0.72 31.39
C GLU A 683 -3.26 -1.51 31.23
N ILE A 684 -4.25 -0.91 30.59
CA ILE A 684 -5.56 -1.51 30.33
C ILE A 684 -5.87 -1.35 28.85
N PHE A 685 -6.22 -2.46 28.21
CA PHE A 685 -6.82 -2.48 26.88
C PHE A 685 -8.27 -2.92 26.98
N ILE A 686 -9.16 -2.19 26.33
CA ILE A 686 -10.58 -2.49 26.21
C ILE A 686 -10.93 -2.41 24.73
N CYS A 687 -11.45 -3.50 24.17
CA CYS A 687 -12.04 -3.53 22.85
C CYS A 687 -13.56 -3.59 22.98
N HIS A 688 -14.26 -2.68 22.29
CA HIS A 688 -15.71 -2.63 22.22
C HIS A 688 -16.39 -2.78 23.62
N GLY A 689 -15.99 -1.94 24.57
CA GLY A 689 -16.49 -1.94 25.95
C GLY A 689 -17.03 -0.59 26.38
N SER A 690 -18.00 -0.58 27.29
CA SER A 690 -18.57 0.64 27.89
C SER A 690 -18.39 0.71 29.40
N MET A 691 -18.10 -0.42 30.06
CA MET A 691 -17.87 -0.47 31.49
C MET A 691 -16.74 -1.43 31.86
N LEU A 692 -15.96 -1.01 32.85
CA LEU A 692 -15.06 -1.87 33.62
C LEU A 692 -15.14 -1.44 35.07
N HIS A 693 -15.57 -2.33 35.94
CA HIS A 693 -15.56 -2.10 37.39
C HIS A 693 -15.17 -3.35 38.16
N ARG A 694 -14.73 -3.15 39.39
CA ARG A 694 -14.48 -4.21 40.36
C ARG A 694 -15.11 -3.78 41.67
N ASP A 695 -15.97 -4.62 42.21
CA ASP A 695 -16.87 -4.25 43.31
C ASP A 695 -17.65 -2.97 42.96
N ASN A 696 -17.66 -1.97 43.85
CA ASN A 696 -18.31 -0.66 43.66
C ASN A 696 -17.39 0.38 42.98
N THR A 697 -16.26 -0.04 42.40
CA THR A 697 -15.22 0.84 41.89
C THR A 697 -15.13 0.79 40.37
N PHE A 698 -15.45 1.90 39.69
CA PHE A 698 -15.33 2.03 38.24
C PHE A 698 -13.89 2.38 37.82
N TYR A 699 -13.42 1.70 36.78
CA TYR A 699 -12.15 1.93 36.09
C TYR A 699 -12.37 2.53 34.70
N LEU A 700 -13.46 2.14 34.04
CA LEU A 700 -13.96 2.79 32.85
C LEU A 700 -15.49 2.87 32.93
N SER A 701 -16.06 4.01 32.52
CA SER A 701 -17.50 4.19 32.35
C SER A 701 -17.77 5.10 31.15
N SER A 702 -18.56 4.62 30.21
CA SER A 702 -18.94 5.31 28.99
C SER A 702 -20.41 5.06 28.68
N LEU A 703 -21.04 5.99 27.97
CA LEU A 703 -22.38 5.80 27.40
C LEU A 703 -22.33 5.18 25.99
N SER A 704 -21.14 4.85 25.51
CA SER A 704 -20.91 4.20 24.23
C SER A 704 -19.86 3.09 24.36
N LYS A 705 -19.92 2.10 23.46
CA LYS A 705 -18.87 1.10 23.27
C LYS A 705 -17.65 1.78 22.64
N LEU A 706 -16.52 1.74 23.34
CA LEU A 706 -15.26 2.34 22.93
C LEU A 706 -14.18 1.27 22.80
N ASN A 707 -13.15 1.59 22.03
CA ASN A 707 -11.85 0.92 22.07
C ASN A 707 -10.88 1.84 22.79
N VAL A 708 -10.21 1.36 23.82
CA VAL A 708 -9.34 2.16 24.69
C VAL A 708 -8.07 1.39 24.97
N ILE A 709 -6.93 2.02 24.73
CA ILE A 709 -5.66 1.69 25.39
C ILE A 709 -5.42 2.79 26.42
N SER A 710 -5.18 2.41 27.66
CA SER A 710 -4.82 3.31 28.75
C SER A 710 -3.50 2.88 29.33
N ARG A 711 -2.50 3.76 29.30
CA ARG A 711 -1.18 3.52 29.89
C ARG A 711 -0.81 4.64 30.85
N GLN A 712 -0.56 4.26 32.10
CA GLN A 712 -0.01 5.15 33.11
C GLN A 712 1.51 5.13 33.03
N LEU A 713 2.07 6.11 32.32
CA LEU A 713 3.50 6.40 32.34
C LEU A 713 3.83 7.25 33.58
N ASP A 714 5.10 7.37 33.94
CA ASP A 714 5.53 7.97 35.22
C ASP A 714 4.92 9.37 35.48
N ASN A 715 4.79 10.19 34.43
CA ASN A 715 4.29 11.57 34.53
C ASN A 715 3.10 11.89 33.62
N VAL A 716 2.53 10.92 32.89
CA VAL A 716 1.43 11.18 31.94
C VAL A 716 0.51 9.96 31.85
N LEU A 717 -0.80 10.20 31.78
CA LEU A 717 -1.77 9.20 31.36
C LEU A 717 -1.90 9.27 29.84
N ASP A 718 -1.43 8.24 29.14
CA ASP A 718 -1.49 8.12 27.69
C ASP A 718 -2.69 7.26 27.30
N LEU A 719 -3.61 7.86 26.54
CA LEU A 719 -4.86 7.24 26.11
C LEU A 719 -4.90 7.20 24.57
N GLN A 720 -5.18 6.02 24.02
CA GLN A 720 -5.60 5.86 22.64
C GLN A 720 -7.06 5.41 22.65
N VAL A 721 -7.93 6.16 21.99
CA VAL A 721 -9.38 5.99 22.08
C VAL A 721 -10.00 6.11 20.71
N SER A 722 -10.90 5.19 20.39
CA SER A 722 -11.74 5.23 19.19
C SER A 722 -13.08 4.53 19.41
N GLY A 723 -13.90 4.45 18.37
CA GLY A 723 -15.14 3.66 18.34
C GLY A 723 -16.42 4.48 18.21
N GLN A 724 -16.36 5.81 18.41
CA GLN A 724 -17.46 6.73 18.16
C GLN A 724 -16.95 8.12 17.73
N PRO A 725 -17.65 8.82 16.82
CA PRO A 725 -17.29 10.20 16.47
C PRO A 725 -17.37 11.17 17.65
N ARG A 726 -18.22 10.88 18.65
CA ARG A 726 -18.31 11.64 19.90
C ARG A 726 -17.80 10.77 21.04
N ILE A 727 -16.62 11.11 21.54
CA ILE A 727 -16.00 10.44 22.68
C ILE A 727 -16.46 11.13 23.96
N ASN A 728 -17.01 10.36 24.89
CA ASN A 728 -17.42 10.81 26.22
C ASN A 728 -17.35 9.65 27.21
N PHE A 729 -16.29 9.60 28.00
CA PHE A 729 -16.08 8.53 28.99
C PHE A 729 -15.33 9.04 30.22
N GLY A 730 -15.42 8.29 31.31
CA GLY A 730 -14.59 8.44 32.49
C GLY A 730 -13.62 7.27 32.60
N ILE A 731 -12.37 7.55 32.95
CA ILE A 731 -11.35 6.53 33.22
C ILE A 731 -10.64 6.80 34.55
N ARG A 732 -10.37 5.75 35.32
CA ARG A 732 -9.67 5.86 36.59
C ARG A 732 -8.17 5.91 36.35
N SER A 733 -7.51 6.85 37.03
CA SER A 733 -6.05 6.87 37.17
C SER A 733 -5.71 7.28 38.61
N SER A 734 -4.57 6.81 39.10
CA SER A 734 -4.10 7.05 40.47
C SER A 734 -3.55 8.47 40.69
N ASN A 735 -3.30 9.26 39.63
CA ASN A 735 -2.62 10.55 39.72
C ASN A 735 -3.34 11.69 38.96
N THR A 736 -3.16 12.93 39.42
CA THR A 736 -3.45 14.17 38.66
C THR A 736 -2.35 14.47 37.63
N THR A 737 -2.01 13.49 36.81
CA THR A 737 -1.01 13.66 35.74
C THR A 737 -1.62 14.35 34.52
N PRO A 738 -0.81 15.06 33.72
CA PRO A 738 -1.17 15.41 32.35
C PRO A 738 -1.78 14.21 31.62
N VAL A 739 -2.79 14.46 30.79
CA VAL A 739 -3.47 13.43 30.01
C VAL A 739 -3.21 13.70 28.53
N LYS A 740 -2.81 12.66 27.80
CA LYS A 740 -2.75 12.67 26.34
C LYS A 740 -3.82 11.75 25.81
N VAL A 741 -4.59 12.22 24.83
CA VAL A 741 -5.61 11.43 24.13
C VAL A 741 -5.31 11.48 22.64
N ASN A 742 -5.06 10.33 22.02
CA ASN A 742 -4.71 10.22 20.60
C ASN A 742 -3.56 11.18 20.22
N ASN A 743 -2.51 11.21 21.04
CA ASN A 743 -1.32 12.07 20.93
C ASN A 743 -1.56 13.59 21.11
N ARG A 744 -2.75 14.01 21.56
CA ARG A 744 -3.07 15.41 21.85
C ARG A 744 -3.17 15.65 23.35
N ASP A 745 -2.64 16.77 23.84
CA ASP A 745 -2.78 17.15 25.25
C ASP A 745 -4.25 17.43 25.60
N PHE A 746 -4.70 16.92 26.74
CA PHE A 746 -6.07 17.05 27.21
C PHE A 746 -6.09 17.56 28.65
N THR A 747 -6.94 18.55 28.92
CA THR A 747 -7.11 19.06 30.30
C THR A 747 -8.13 18.19 31.03
N PRO A 748 -7.74 17.38 32.03
CA PRO A 748 -8.65 16.48 32.70
C PRO A 748 -9.62 17.24 33.60
N THR A 749 -10.88 16.80 33.62
CA THR A 749 -11.80 17.10 34.73
C THR A 749 -12.03 15.83 35.52
N ILE A 750 -11.94 15.88 36.84
CA ILE A 750 -12.10 14.70 37.69
C ILE A 750 -13.47 14.76 38.36
N THR A 751 -14.23 13.67 38.28
CA THR A 751 -15.52 13.52 38.95
C THR A 751 -15.65 12.07 39.40
N ASP A 752 -15.93 11.86 40.69
CA ASP A 752 -16.06 10.53 41.32
C ASP A 752 -14.84 9.61 41.11
N GLY A 753 -13.63 10.19 41.13
CA GLY A 753 -12.38 9.47 40.92
C GLY A 753 -12.13 9.01 39.47
N LEU A 754 -12.93 9.50 38.51
CA LEU A 754 -12.73 9.29 37.08
C LEU A 754 -12.29 10.59 36.41
N ILE A 755 -11.24 10.51 35.61
CA ILE A 755 -10.88 11.54 34.63
C ILE A 755 -11.90 11.49 33.50
N LYS A 756 -12.63 12.58 33.29
CA LYS A 756 -13.63 12.73 32.24
C LYS A 756 -12.97 13.25 30.97
N ILE A 757 -13.12 12.49 29.89
CA ILE A 757 -12.65 12.82 28.56
C ILE A 757 -13.87 13.03 27.67
N LYS A 758 -13.93 14.19 27.02
CA LYS A 758 -15.04 14.55 26.13
C LYS A 758 -14.55 15.39 24.95
N TYR A 759 -14.68 14.85 23.75
CA TYR A 759 -14.38 15.54 22.49
C TYR A 759 -15.18 14.96 21.33
N LYS A 760 -15.10 15.60 20.16
CA LYS A 760 -15.61 15.08 18.90
C LYS A 760 -14.39 14.82 18.01
N GLU A 761 -14.29 13.63 17.42
CA GLU A 761 -13.29 13.35 16.38
C GLU A 761 -13.59 14.19 15.14
N ASP A 762 -12.52 14.72 14.53
CA ASP A 762 -12.56 15.58 13.35
C ASP A 762 -12.93 14.80 12.09
#